data_AF-A0A0E0P4P0-F1
#
_entry.id   AF-A0A0E0P4P0-F1
#
_cell.length_a   1.000
_cell.length_b   1.000
_cell.length_c   1.000
_cell.angle_alpha   90.00
_cell.angle_beta   90.00
_cell.angle_gamma   90.00
#
_symmetry.space_group_name_H-M   'P 1'
#
loop_
_entity.id
_entity.type
_entity.pdbx_description
1 polymer ?
#
loop_
_entity_poly.entity_id
_entity_poly.type
_entity_poly.pdbx_seq_one_letter_code
_entity_poly.pdbx_strand_id
1 'polypeptide(L)'
;MHTSRSWDFLGMDYRQPNGLLAKAKYGDGTIIGVIDTGVTPESASFADTGYDPPPKKWKGICQVGPSFEAISCNRKFIGARWYIDDEILSSISDNEVLSPRDVEGHGTHTASTAGGNIIHNVSFLGLAAGTVRGGAPRARLAIYKACWSGYGCSGATVLKAMDDAVYDGVDVLSLSIGGTKEDVGTLHVVANGISVVYAGGNDGPIAQTVENQSPWLVTVAATTIDRSLPVVITLGNGEKLVAQSFVLLETASQFSEIQKYTDEDTVKGKIAFCFMGEMLNNKQQTSYPDVTTAVAAKGGRAVILPLFYTETILQDDPIITDLDIPFIFFKPDIAAPGVSILAAAQIPYYKGVSYHFDSGTSMACPHVAGIIAGVALWGRATAPQPMGWWWAAGGAREIEIGRRRGDRNALTYDNNGMPIQANGRVQKIADPFDYGAGFVNPVMAADPGLIYDITASDYLKFFNCMGGLGSGDNCTTAKGSLTDLNLPSIAIPNLRTFQAMTRTVTNVGQVNAVYKAFFQAPAGVEMAVEPPVLVFNKNRRVQSFRVTFKATRKVQGDYRFGSLAWHDGGSHWVRIPIAVRIRRHDDADVVTGSHHDMLASVLGSKEVALESIVYSYRHSFSGFAARLTEAQASTIRDVISVRENQIHRLHTSRSWDFLGMDYRQPNGLLAKAKYGEDIIIGVIDTGITPESPSFADDGYGPPPSKWKGVCQVGPSFKAKSCNRKLIGARWYIDDDTLRSMSKDEILSPRDVVGHGTHTASTAGGNIIHNASILGLAAGTVRGGAPRARVAMYKTCWNGVGCSAAGQLKAIDDAIHDGVDILSLSLGGPFEDPGTLHVVAKGIPVVYSAGNDGPIAQTVENSSPWLLTVAAATMDRSFPVVITLGNNDNAENIHNTVKGKIVFCFFGTKFDSERDYYNITKATSEKGGIGVILPKYNTDTLLGDTLLTLPIPLVAVDYEITYRIYQYIKENDGTPKVKISLTQTTIGKVSAPKVAAFSSRGPSYIYPGVLKPDIAAPGVTVLAAAPKAFMDAGIPYRFDSGTSMSCPHVSGIIAVLKSLHPQWSPAALKSAIMTTALTYDNNGMPIQANGKVPKIADPFDYGAGVVNPNMAADPGLIYDIEPSDYFKFFNCMGGLGSADNCTTVKGSLADLNLPSIAIPNLRTFQATTRTVTNVGQANARYKAFLYTPAGVEMTVDPPVLVFSKEKKVQSFKVTIKATGRPIQGDYSFGSLVWHDGGIHWVRIPIAVRIVIEEIYSKIS
;
A
#
# COMPACT_ATOMS: atom_id res chain seq x y z
N MET A 1 17.58 -16.10 -25.00
CA MET A 1 16.23 -15.74 -25.48
C MET A 1 16.00 -14.25 -25.33
N HIS A 2 16.24 -13.58 -26.44
CA HIS A 2 15.79 -12.32 -27.01
C HIS A 2 15.51 -11.09 -26.13
N THR A 3 16.14 -9.98 -26.49
CA THR A 3 15.59 -8.64 -26.56
C THR A 3 14.14 -8.58 -27.02
N SER A 4 13.76 -9.42 -27.99
CA SER A 4 12.47 -9.53 -28.69
C SER A 4 11.27 -9.79 -27.80
N ARG A 5 11.46 -10.15 -26.53
CA ARG A 5 10.40 -10.85 -25.82
C ARG A 5 9.17 -9.97 -25.59
N SER A 6 9.32 -8.67 -25.35
CA SER A 6 8.18 -7.78 -25.01
C SER A 6 7.08 -7.83 -26.08
N TRP A 7 7.48 -7.82 -27.35
CA TRP A 7 6.56 -7.86 -28.48
C TRP A 7 5.94 -9.24 -28.75
N ASP A 8 6.71 -10.31 -28.58
CA ASP A 8 6.18 -11.68 -28.64
C ASP A 8 5.22 -11.95 -27.48
N PHE A 9 5.51 -11.39 -26.29
CA PHE A 9 4.67 -11.44 -25.10
C PHE A 9 3.32 -10.75 -25.33
N LEU A 10 3.31 -9.64 -26.07
CA LEU A 10 2.09 -8.96 -26.54
C LEU A 10 1.34 -9.71 -27.66
N GLY A 11 1.83 -10.88 -28.08
CA GLY A 11 1.22 -11.68 -29.17
C GLY A 11 1.44 -11.11 -30.56
N MET A 12 2.36 -10.15 -30.73
CA MET A 12 2.69 -9.55 -32.02
C MET A 12 3.90 -10.22 -32.67
N ASP A 13 3.72 -11.47 -33.09
CA ASP A 13 4.76 -12.26 -33.76
C ASP A 13 4.94 -11.80 -35.22
N TYR A 14 6.12 -11.26 -35.53
CA TYR A 14 6.46 -10.76 -36.87
C TYR A 14 6.62 -11.88 -37.91
N ARG A 15 6.76 -13.14 -37.47
CA ARG A 15 6.92 -14.30 -38.37
C ARG A 15 5.59 -14.80 -38.94
N GLN A 16 4.46 -14.34 -38.40
CA GLN A 16 3.14 -14.77 -38.85
C GLN A 16 2.73 -14.04 -40.15
N PRO A 17 2.62 -14.74 -41.30
CA PRO A 17 2.38 -14.09 -42.59
C PRO A 17 1.03 -13.35 -42.68
N ASN A 18 0.04 -13.79 -41.89
CA ASN A 18 -1.30 -13.19 -41.78
C ASN A 18 -1.57 -12.61 -40.38
N GLY A 19 -0.52 -12.40 -39.58
CA GLY A 19 -0.62 -11.79 -38.26
C GLY A 19 -0.98 -10.31 -38.34
N LEU A 20 -1.27 -9.70 -37.19
CA LEU A 20 -1.64 -8.28 -37.09
C LEU A 20 -0.62 -7.37 -37.78
N LEU A 21 0.67 -7.59 -37.52
CA LEU A 21 1.76 -6.77 -38.03
C LEU A 21 1.87 -6.82 -39.56
N ALA A 22 1.68 -8.00 -40.17
CA ALA A 22 1.68 -8.15 -41.62
C ALA A 22 0.47 -7.46 -42.27
N LYS A 23 -0.73 -7.59 -41.67
CA LYS A 23 -1.94 -6.88 -42.15
C LYS A 23 -1.84 -5.37 -42.03
N ALA A 24 -1.14 -4.90 -41.00
CA ALA A 24 -0.76 -3.50 -40.77
C ALA A 24 0.39 -3.00 -41.66
N LYS A 25 0.91 -3.82 -42.58
CA LYS A 25 2.12 -3.52 -43.37
C LYS A 25 3.29 -3.05 -42.50
N TYR A 26 3.40 -3.59 -41.29
CA TYR A 26 4.43 -3.27 -40.31
C TYR A 26 4.50 -1.76 -39.93
N GLY A 27 3.44 -0.98 -40.18
CA GLY A 27 3.40 0.47 -39.95
C GLY A 27 3.81 1.34 -41.15
N ASP A 28 4.04 0.75 -42.32
CA ASP A 28 4.49 1.52 -43.50
C ASP A 28 3.46 2.57 -43.95
N GLY A 29 3.91 3.83 -44.06
CA GLY A 29 3.06 4.99 -44.34
C GLY A 29 2.71 5.86 -43.13
N THR A 30 3.10 5.43 -41.92
CA THR A 30 2.97 6.23 -40.68
C THR A 30 4.28 6.91 -40.29
N ILE A 31 4.19 8.03 -39.57
CA ILE A 31 5.32 8.81 -39.04
C ILE A 31 5.15 8.93 -37.53
N ILE A 32 6.10 8.39 -36.77
CA ILE A 32 6.16 8.50 -35.30
C ILE A 32 7.13 9.62 -34.95
N GLY A 33 6.62 10.66 -34.30
CA GLY A 33 7.42 11.71 -33.68
C GLY A 33 7.87 11.29 -32.28
N VAL A 34 9.15 11.52 -31.95
CA VAL A 34 9.71 11.22 -30.62
C VAL A 34 10.34 12.51 -30.07
N ILE A 35 9.83 12.99 -28.94
CA ILE A 35 10.38 14.13 -28.21
C ILE A 35 11.16 13.59 -27.01
N ASP A 36 12.48 13.71 -27.03
CA ASP A 36 13.38 13.02 -26.10
C ASP A 36 14.80 13.64 -26.10
N THR A 37 15.85 12.89 -25.72
CA THR A 37 17.27 13.29 -25.70
C THR A 37 17.97 13.27 -27.07
N GLY A 38 17.25 12.89 -28.14
CA GLY A 38 17.77 12.85 -29.52
C GLY A 38 17.83 11.44 -30.11
N VAL A 39 18.73 11.22 -31.06
CA VAL A 39 18.98 9.87 -31.63
C VAL A 39 20.44 9.61 -32.01
N THR A 40 20.86 8.35 -31.95
CA THR A 40 22.09 7.83 -32.58
C THR A 40 21.77 7.25 -33.97
N PRO A 41 22.00 8.00 -35.08
CA PRO A 41 21.58 7.59 -36.42
C PRO A 41 22.33 6.36 -36.96
N GLU A 42 23.53 6.07 -36.44
CA GLU A 42 24.35 4.92 -36.87
C GLU A 42 23.80 3.56 -36.41
N SER A 43 22.81 3.55 -35.52
CA SER A 43 22.23 2.31 -35.01
C SER A 43 21.58 1.49 -36.13
N ALA A 44 21.87 0.18 -36.16
CA ALA A 44 21.27 -0.74 -37.12
C ALA A 44 19.73 -0.73 -37.08
N SER A 45 19.15 -0.40 -35.91
CA SER A 45 17.71 -0.22 -35.73
C SER A 45 17.10 0.87 -36.63
N PHE A 46 17.90 1.78 -37.17
CA PHE A 46 17.46 2.92 -37.99
C PHE A 46 18.00 2.88 -39.43
N ALA A 47 18.56 1.75 -39.87
CA ALA A 47 18.96 1.57 -41.26
C ALA A 47 17.77 1.72 -42.22
N ASP A 48 18.00 2.24 -43.43
CA ASP A 48 16.94 2.55 -44.38
C ASP A 48 16.85 1.57 -45.57
N THR A 49 17.49 0.42 -45.44
CA THR A 49 17.46 -0.62 -46.46
C THR A 49 16.03 -1.05 -46.77
N GLY A 50 15.65 -0.96 -48.05
CA GLY A 50 14.31 -1.33 -48.53
C GLY A 50 13.21 -0.31 -48.21
N TYR A 51 13.52 0.93 -47.86
CA TYR A 51 12.53 2.00 -47.70
C TYR A 51 12.35 2.84 -48.97
N ASP A 52 11.09 3.17 -49.27
CA ASP A 52 10.73 4.18 -50.29
C ASP A 52 11.10 5.59 -49.82
N PRO A 53 11.13 6.61 -50.70
CA PRO A 53 11.30 8.00 -50.30
C PRO A 53 10.30 8.43 -49.20
N PRO A 54 10.62 9.46 -48.38
CA PRO A 54 9.70 9.96 -47.37
C PRO A 54 8.31 10.28 -47.93
N PRO A 55 7.23 10.09 -47.14
CA PRO A 55 5.87 10.39 -47.57
C PRO A 55 5.72 11.84 -48.03
N LYS A 56 4.94 12.10 -49.09
CA LYS A 56 4.72 13.47 -49.62
C LYS A 56 4.15 14.47 -48.59
N LYS A 57 3.48 13.97 -47.55
CA LYS A 57 2.94 14.79 -46.46
C LYS A 57 4.01 15.33 -45.51
N TRP A 58 5.20 14.72 -45.50
CA TRP A 58 6.31 15.08 -44.62
C TRP A 58 6.90 16.44 -44.99
N LYS A 59 7.00 17.35 -44.02
CA LYS A 59 7.58 18.69 -44.20
C LYS A 59 8.79 18.98 -43.32
N GLY A 60 9.19 18.02 -42.49
CA GLY A 60 10.31 18.20 -41.56
C GLY A 60 11.66 18.23 -42.24
N ILE A 61 12.66 18.68 -41.47
CA ILE A 61 14.03 18.88 -41.93
C ILE A 61 15.00 17.96 -41.18
N CYS A 62 16.23 17.86 -41.70
CA CYS A 62 17.36 17.31 -40.96
C CYS A 62 18.25 18.47 -40.51
N GLN A 63 18.08 18.92 -39.27
CA GLN A 63 18.86 20.02 -38.71
C GLN A 63 20.29 19.55 -38.43
N VAL A 64 21.26 20.25 -39.03
CA VAL A 64 22.69 19.96 -38.84
C VAL A 64 23.22 20.56 -37.55
N GLY A 65 24.27 19.95 -36.99
CA GLY A 65 24.99 20.44 -35.83
C GLY A 65 26.29 19.65 -35.61
N PRO A 66 27.04 19.93 -34.53
CA PRO A 66 28.23 19.17 -34.19
C PRO A 66 27.92 17.67 -34.10
N SER A 67 28.75 16.85 -34.77
CA SER A 67 28.58 15.39 -34.84
C SER A 67 27.25 14.92 -35.44
N PHE A 68 26.56 15.77 -36.20
CA PHE A 68 25.29 15.45 -36.85
C PHE A 68 25.15 16.18 -38.20
N GLU A 69 25.37 15.47 -39.29
CA GLU A 69 25.33 16.01 -40.65
C GLU A 69 23.96 15.83 -41.31
N ALA A 70 23.70 16.53 -42.42
CA ALA A 70 22.43 16.40 -43.15
C ALA A 70 22.19 14.97 -43.67
N ILE A 71 23.27 14.23 -43.95
CA ILE A 71 23.25 12.82 -44.36
C ILE A 71 22.89 11.85 -43.21
N SER A 72 22.82 12.34 -41.96
CA SER A 72 22.45 11.52 -40.81
C SER A 72 20.97 11.11 -40.86
N CYS A 73 20.12 11.91 -41.49
CA CYS A 73 18.75 11.51 -41.81
C CYS A 73 18.72 10.67 -43.10
N ASN A 74 17.87 9.65 -43.10
CA ASN A 74 17.74 8.67 -44.16
C ASN A 74 16.25 8.41 -44.46
N ARG A 75 15.93 7.32 -45.17
CA ARG A 75 14.51 7.03 -45.46
C ARG A 75 13.75 6.45 -44.26
N LYS A 76 14.38 5.82 -43.29
CA LYS A 76 13.73 5.33 -42.06
C LYS A 76 13.53 6.47 -41.06
N PHE A 77 14.61 7.15 -40.74
CA PHE A 77 14.72 8.30 -39.89
C PHE A 77 14.73 9.56 -40.75
N ILE A 78 13.56 10.17 -40.94
CA ILE A 78 13.30 11.13 -42.04
C ILE A 78 13.48 12.60 -41.65
N GLY A 79 13.66 12.89 -40.35
CA GLY A 79 14.03 14.22 -39.90
C GLY A 79 14.37 14.30 -38.42
N ALA A 80 15.10 15.36 -38.09
CA ALA A 80 15.75 15.57 -36.81
C ALA A 80 15.81 17.07 -36.51
N ARG A 81 15.31 17.47 -35.34
CA ARG A 81 15.41 18.83 -34.83
C ARG A 81 15.93 18.82 -33.40
N TRP A 82 16.51 19.92 -32.96
CA TRP A 82 16.92 20.11 -31.58
C TRP A 82 16.58 21.52 -31.08
N TYR A 83 16.26 21.61 -29.80
CA TYR A 83 15.74 22.82 -29.15
C TYR A 83 16.50 23.07 -27.86
N ILE A 84 16.91 24.31 -27.64
CA ILE A 84 17.58 24.76 -26.43
C ILE A 84 17.09 26.17 -26.08
N ASP A 85 17.02 26.49 -24.79
CA ASP A 85 16.81 27.85 -24.30
C ASP A 85 17.99 28.31 -23.44
N ASP A 86 17.97 29.59 -23.05
CA ASP A 86 19.05 30.22 -22.31
C ASP A 86 19.25 29.60 -20.91
N GLU A 87 18.19 29.06 -20.30
CA GLU A 87 18.26 28.39 -19.00
C GLU A 87 19.03 27.07 -19.10
N ILE A 88 18.65 26.22 -20.06
CA ILE A 88 19.32 24.94 -20.33
C ILE A 88 20.78 25.20 -20.72
N LEU A 89 21.05 26.15 -21.62
CA LEU A 89 22.39 26.41 -22.15
C LEU A 89 23.42 26.70 -21.04
N SER A 90 22.97 27.27 -19.92
CA SER A 90 23.82 27.58 -18.76
C SER A 90 24.16 26.37 -17.87
N SER A 91 23.44 25.25 -18.03
CA SER A 91 23.43 24.12 -17.08
C SER A 91 23.66 22.74 -17.71
N ILE A 92 23.84 22.66 -19.05
CA ILE A 92 24.13 21.38 -19.72
C ILE A 92 25.50 20.81 -19.33
N SER A 93 25.61 19.48 -19.34
CA SER A 93 26.86 18.77 -19.12
C SER A 93 27.92 19.10 -20.20
N ASP A 94 29.20 19.15 -19.81
CA ASP A 94 30.34 19.35 -20.73
C ASP A 94 30.41 18.33 -21.88
N ASN A 95 29.78 17.16 -21.73
CA ASN A 95 29.76 16.09 -22.72
C ASN A 95 28.60 16.18 -23.73
N GLU A 96 27.70 17.16 -23.59
CA GLU A 96 26.59 17.38 -24.52
C GLU A 96 27.04 18.00 -25.84
N VAL A 97 26.26 17.75 -26.89
CA VAL A 97 26.49 18.34 -28.23
C VAL A 97 25.22 19.01 -28.73
N LEU A 98 25.36 20.26 -29.17
CA LEU A 98 24.26 21.10 -29.69
C LEU A 98 23.79 20.66 -31.08
N SER A 99 23.25 19.45 -31.15
CA SER A 99 22.72 18.81 -32.34
C SER A 99 21.65 17.78 -31.96
N PRO A 100 20.91 17.18 -32.91
CA PRO A 100 19.95 16.12 -32.62
C PRO A 100 20.58 14.80 -32.13
N ARG A 101 21.91 14.74 -31.99
CA ARG A 101 22.59 13.53 -31.52
C ARG A 101 22.24 13.25 -30.06
N ASP A 102 21.92 11.98 -29.82
CA ASP A 102 21.77 11.42 -28.48
C ASP A 102 23.14 11.01 -27.93
N VAL A 103 23.49 11.57 -26.77
CA VAL A 103 24.70 11.23 -26.01
C VAL A 103 24.39 10.50 -24.70
N GLU A 104 23.11 10.48 -24.31
CA GLU A 104 22.63 9.89 -23.07
C GLU A 104 22.16 8.45 -23.33
N GLY A 105 21.41 8.24 -24.41
CA GLY A 105 20.97 6.94 -24.92
C GLY A 105 19.46 6.69 -24.83
N HIS A 106 18.72 7.45 -24.02
CA HIS A 106 17.30 7.29 -23.75
C HIS A 106 16.45 7.52 -25.00
N GLY A 107 16.65 8.61 -25.73
CA GLY A 107 15.92 8.90 -26.97
C GLY A 107 16.12 7.85 -28.07
N THR A 108 17.33 7.31 -28.19
CA THR A 108 17.62 6.18 -29.08
C THR A 108 16.88 4.91 -28.64
N HIS A 109 16.78 4.68 -27.33
CA HIS A 109 16.09 3.53 -26.74
C HIS A 109 14.57 3.60 -26.99
N THR A 110 13.96 4.75 -26.71
CA THR A 110 12.52 4.97 -26.88
C THR A 110 12.13 4.93 -28.36
N ALA A 111 12.90 5.59 -29.24
CA ALA A 111 12.65 5.59 -30.69
C ALA A 111 12.77 4.18 -31.30
N SER A 112 13.78 3.40 -30.89
CA SER A 112 13.94 2.02 -31.37
C SER A 112 12.87 1.07 -30.82
N THR A 113 12.36 1.33 -29.62
CA THR A 113 11.20 0.59 -29.05
C THR A 113 9.91 0.89 -29.79
N ALA A 114 9.66 2.13 -30.20
CA ALA A 114 8.44 2.49 -30.94
C ALA A 114 8.48 2.00 -32.39
N GLY A 115 9.58 2.23 -33.10
CA GLY A 115 9.66 2.04 -34.53
C GLY A 115 10.96 1.43 -35.05
N GLY A 116 11.83 0.86 -34.23
CA GLY A 116 13.08 0.23 -34.71
C GLY A 116 12.87 -0.92 -35.70
N ASN A 117 13.80 -1.08 -36.65
CA ASN A 117 13.83 -2.20 -37.58
C ASN A 117 13.96 -3.55 -36.87
N ILE A 118 13.66 -4.62 -37.60
CA ILE A 118 13.89 -6.00 -37.15
C ILE A 118 15.38 -6.32 -37.32
N ILE A 119 16.11 -6.47 -36.21
CA ILE A 119 17.54 -6.83 -36.23
C ILE A 119 17.73 -8.15 -35.49
N HIS A 120 18.44 -9.09 -36.11
CA HIS A 120 18.69 -10.42 -35.56
C HIS A 120 19.99 -10.50 -34.77
N ASN A 121 20.13 -11.53 -33.93
CA ASN A 121 21.36 -11.85 -33.18
C ASN A 121 21.89 -10.71 -32.29
N VAL A 122 20.98 -9.95 -31.68
CA VAL A 122 21.29 -8.91 -30.70
C VAL A 122 21.33 -9.49 -29.29
N SER A 123 22.20 -8.97 -28.45
CA SER A 123 22.23 -9.21 -27.00
C SER A 123 22.84 -8.01 -26.27
N PHE A 124 22.63 -7.93 -24.96
CA PHE A 124 23.45 -7.07 -24.10
C PHE A 124 24.49 -7.93 -23.40
N LEU A 125 25.72 -7.90 -23.90
CA LEU A 125 26.84 -8.68 -23.37
C LEU A 125 26.52 -10.20 -23.27
N GLY A 126 25.80 -10.75 -24.26
CA GLY A 126 25.35 -12.14 -24.28
C GLY A 126 24.00 -12.40 -23.61
N LEU A 127 23.51 -11.47 -22.78
CA LEU A 127 22.20 -11.56 -22.14
C LEU A 127 21.07 -11.26 -23.12
N ALA A 128 19.96 -11.99 -22.96
CA ALA A 128 18.78 -11.90 -23.81
C ALA A 128 19.07 -11.99 -25.32
N ALA A 129 19.93 -12.93 -25.74
CA ALA A 129 20.27 -13.09 -27.15
C ALA A 129 19.07 -13.41 -28.06
N GLY A 130 18.85 -12.59 -29.09
CA GLY A 130 17.87 -12.80 -30.16
C GLY A 130 17.53 -11.54 -30.99
N THR A 131 16.32 -11.48 -31.56
CA THR A 131 15.84 -10.38 -32.41
C THR A 131 15.42 -9.14 -31.60
N VAL A 132 15.70 -7.94 -32.06
CA VAL A 132 15.07 -6.68 -31.58
C VAL A 132 14.08 -6.20 -32.62
N ARG A 133 13.06 -5.44 -32.20
CA ARG A 133 12.25 -4.60 -33.11
C ARG A 133 11.48 -3.55 -32.33
N GLY A 134 11.01 -2.52 -33.03
CA GLY A 134 9.98 -1.63 -32.52
C GLY A 134 8.56 -2.13 -32.80
N GLY A 135 7.55 -1.49 -32.21
CA GLY A 135 6.12 -1.79 -32.38
C GLY A 135 5.65 -1.79 -33.82
N ALA A 136 6.11 -0.79 -34.57
CA ALA A 136 5.85 -0.60 -36.00
C ALA A 136 7.18 -0.54 -36.79
N PRO A 137 7.80 -1.69 -37.12
CA PRO A 137 9.15 -1.73 -37.69
C PRO A 137 9.34 -1.00 -39.02
N ARG A 138 8.27 -0.71 -39.76
CA ARG A 138 8.28 0.02 -41.05
C ARG A 138 7.75 1.44 -40.97
N ALA A 139 7.33 1.92 -39.79
CA ALA A 139 6.99 3.33 -39.58
C ALA A 139 8.22 4.23 -39.80
N ARG A 140 8.01 5.47 -40.25
CA ARG A 140 9.05 6.49 -40.32
C ARG A 140 9.25 7.13 -38.94
N LEU A 141 10.47 7.56 -38.63
CA LEU A 141 10.81 8.22 -37.36
C LEU A 141 11.19 9.68 -37.59
N ALA A 142 10.65 10.56 -36.76
CA ALA A 142 11.00 11.98 -36.67
C ALA A 142 11.42 12.31 -35.24
N ILE A 143 12.61 12.87 -35.06
CA ILE A 143 13.21 13.06 -33.73
C ILE A 143 13.29 14.54 -33.40
N TYR A 144 12.87 14.88 -32.18
CA TYR A 144 12.82 16.24 -31.66
C TYR A 144 13.55 16.27 -30.33
N LYS A 145 14.84 16.62 -30.33
CA LYS A 145 15.65 16.70 -29.11
C LYS A 145 15.26 17.93 -28.29
N ALA A 146 14.58 17.73 -27.16
CA ALA A 146 14.18 18.78 -26.23
C ALA A 146 14.73 18.56 -24.80
N CYS A 147 15.42 17.45 -24.59
CA CYS A 147 15.98 17.06 -23.29
C CYS A 147 17.50 16.99 -23.36
N TRP A 148 18.14 17.44 -22.27
CA TRP A 148 19.59 17.59 -22.20
C TRP A 148 20.13 17.06 -20.87
N SER A 149 21.28 16.36 -20.94
CA SER A 149 21.93 15.79 -19.76
C SER A 149 22.39 16.89 -18.79
N GLY A 150 22.02 16.76 -17.51
CA GLY A 150 22.39 17.68 -16.43
C GLY A 150 21.32 18.72 -16.03
N TYR A 151 20.25 18.87 -16.83
CA TYR A 151 19.14 19.80 -16.52
C TYR A 151 17.74 19.20 -16.76
N GLY A 152 17.58 18.30 -17.75
CA GLY A 152 16.28 17.72 -18.12
C GLY A 152 15.66 18.39 -19.35
N CYS A 153 14.33 18.49 -19.40
CA CYS A 153 13.59 19.02 -20.55
C CYS A 153 12.88 20.32 -20.16
N SER A 154 13.08 21.41 -20.91
CA SER A 154 12.37 22.68 -20.68
C SER A 154 10.99 22.65 -21.33
N GLY A 155 9.96 23.10 -20.61
CA GLY A 155 8.59 23.22 -21.14
C GLY A 155 8.52 24.04 -22.44
N ALA A 156 9.29 25.13 -22.55
CA ALA A 156 9.31 25.95 -23.76
C ALA A 156 9.86 25.19 -24.98
N THR A 157 10.93 24.42 -24.78
CA THR A 157 11.55 23.61 -25.84
C THR A 157 10.65 22.45 -26.26
N VAL A 158 9.97 21.81 -25.30
CA VAL A 158 8.99 20.74 -25.55
C VAL A 158 7.79 21.28 -26.33
N LEU A 159 7.27 22.47 -25.99
CA LEU A 159 6.19 23.11 -26.73
C LEU A 159 6.57 23.40 -28.18
N LYS A 160 7.77 23.94 -28.40
CA LYS A 160 8.26 24.23 -29.75
C LYS A 160 8.43 22.95 -30.57
N ALA A 161 8.90 21.87 -29.94
CA ALA A 161 9.00 20.55 -30.55
C ALA A 161 7.63 20.01 -30.95
N MET A 162 6.61 20.14 -30.10
CA MET A 162 5.23 19.73 -30.42
C MET A 162 4.67 20.51 -31.61
N ASP A 163 4.86 21.84 -31.63
CA ASP A 163 4.43 22.72 -32.72
C ASP A 163 5.05 22.33 -34.07
N ASP A 164 6.37 22.10 -34.10
CA ASP A 164 7.04 21.63 -35.31
C ASP A 164 6.59 20.22 -35.71
N ALA A 165 6.34 19.33 -34.75
CA ALA A 165 5.85 17.99 -35.04
C ALA A 165 4.48 18.01 -35.75
N VAL A 166 3.58 18.88 -35.29
CA VAL A 166 2.27 19.12 -35.95
C VAL A 166 2.49 19.62 -37.38
N TYR A 167 3.34 20.63 -37.56
CA TYR A 167 3.63 21.20 -38.87
C TYR A 167 4.26 20.18 -39.83
N ASP A 168 5.21 19.39 -39.33
CA ASP A 168 5.98 18.40 -40.07
C ASP A 168 5.11 17.22 -40.55
N GLY A 169 3.95 17.00 -39.90
CA GLY A 169 2.92 16.04 -40.31
C GLY A 169 3.09 14.65 -39.67
N VAL A 170 3.49 14.59 -38.41
CA VAL A 170 3.54 13.33 -37.64
C VAL A 170 2.14 12.75 -37.43
N ASP A 171 2.02 11.42 -37.28
CA ASP A 171 0.74 10.74 -37.04
C ASP A 171 0.53 10.39 -35.55
N VAL A 172 1.63 10.06 -34.87
CA VAL A 172 1.66 9.70 -33.44
C VAL A 172 2.86 10.37 -32.80
N LEU A 173 2.67 10.95 -31.62
CA LEU A 173 3.73 11.59 -30.85
C LEU A 173 3.98 10.79 -29.56
N SER A 174 5.22 10.34 -29.38
CA SER A 174 5.69 9.60 -28.20
C SER A 174 6.53 10.52 -27.32
N LEU A 175 6.11 10.68 -26.07
CA LEU A 175 6.83 11.47 -25.06
C LEU A 175 7.14 10.60 -23.86
N SER A 176 8.40 10.20 -23.73
CA SER A 176 8.91 9.39 -22.62
C SER A 176 9.53 10.24 -21.53
N ILE A 177 8.95 11.42 -21.31
CA ILE A 177 9.43 12.42 -20.35
C ILE A 177 8.41 12.58 -19.22
N GLY A 178 8.85 13.09 -18.08
CA GLY A 178 8.02 13.55 -16.97
C GLY A 178 8.44 14.99 -16.62
N GLY A 179 7.58 15.79 -16.01
CA GLY A 179 7.93 17.17 -15.69
C GLY A 179 6.80 18.20 -15.67
N THR A 180 7.10 19.33 -15.01
CA THR A 180 6.18 20.25 -14.33
C THR A 180 5.36 21.16 -15.25
N LYS A 181 4.02 21.07 -15.12
CA LYS A 181 2.95 21.75 -15.90
C LYS A 181 2.64 21.07 -17.24
N GLU A 182 1.47 20.45 -17.30
CA GLU A 182 0.91 19.95 -18.56
C GLU A 182 0.71 21.10 -19.54
N ASP A 183 1.31 20.97 -20.72
CA ASP A 183 1.27 22.00 -21.75
C ASP A 183 -0.04 21.92 -22.53
N VAL A 184 -0.74 23.06 -22.64
CA VAL A 184 -1.91 23.25 -23.51
C VAL A 184 -1.57 22.89 -24.97
N GLY A 185 -0.29 22.93 -25.36
CA GLY A 185 0.20 22.44 -26.64
C GLY A 185 -0.26 21.02 -26.97
N THR A 186 -0.38 20.12 -25.97
CA THR A 186 -0.86 18.76 -26.20
C THR A 186 -2.32 18.70 -26.70
N LEU A 187 -3.18 19.61 -26.24
CA LEU A 187 -4.54 19.75 -26.74
C LEU A 187 -4.54 20.20 -28.21
N HIS A 188 -3.59 21.09 -28.57
CA HIS A 188 -3.43 21.52 -29.96
C HIS A 188 -2.97 20.37 -30.88
N VAL A 189 -2.05 19.53 -30.41
CA VAL A 189 -1.59 18.32 -31.13
C VAL A 189 -2.78 17.38 -31.39
N VAL A 190 -3.57 17.08 -30.35
CA VAL A 190 -4.77 16.23 -30.46
C VAL A 190 -5.84 16.87 -31.37
N ALA A 191 -6.00 18.19 -31.32
CA ALA A 191 -6.93 18.92 -32.19
C ALA A 191 -6.58 18.80 -33.68
N ASN A 192 -5.31 18.55 -34.02
CA ASN A 192 -4.85 18.28 -35.37
C ASN A 192 -4.91 16.78 -35.75
N GLY A 193 -5.55 15.95 -34.92
CA GLY A 193 -5.75 14.52 -35.20
C GLY A 193 -4.54 13.64 -34.88
N ILE A 194 -3.57 14.14 -34.12
CA ILE A 194 -2.35 13.42 -33.74
C ILE A 194 -2.55 12.81 -32.35
N SER A 195 -2.30 11.50 -32.22
CA SER A 195 -2.37 10.82 -30.93
C SER A 195 -1.12 11.11 -30.10
N VAL A 196 -1.28 11.52 -28.84
CA VAL A 196 -0.18 11.80 -27.91
C VAL A 196 -0.13 10.71 -26.84
N VAL A 197 1.01 10.00 -26.79
CA VAL A 197 1.28 8.97 -25.79
C VAL A 197 2.34 9.49 -24.83
N TYR A 198 2.04 9.42 -23.53
CA TYR A 198 2.88 9.97 -22.47
C TYR A 198 3.21 8.91 -21.42
N ALA A 199 4.42 8.97 -20.89
CA ALA A 199 4.81 8.21 -19.70
C ALA A 199 3.99 8.67 -18.47
N GLY A 200 3.55 7.71 -17.65
CA GLY A 200 2.78 7.99 -16.42
C GLY A 200 3.60 8.44 -15.20
N GLY A 201 4.93 8.52 -15.31
CA GLY A 201 5.84 8.85 -14.21
C GLY A 201 6.31 7.60 -13.44
N ASN A 202 7.48 7.72 -12.78
CA ASN A 202 8.14 6.61 -12.08
C ASN A 202 8.07 6.73 -10.54
N ASP A 203 7.32 7.71 -10.01
CA ASP A 203 7.18 7.99 -8.56
C ASP A 203 6.19 7.07 -7.81
N GLY A 204 5.70 6.01 -8.47
CA GLY A 204 4.89 4.98 -7.85
C GLY A 204 5.61 4.27 -6.68
N PRO A 205 4.92 3.44 -5.88
CA PRO A 205 3.55 2.93 -6.06
C PRO A 205 2.49 3.73 -5.29
N ILE A 206 2.84 4.89 -4.74
CA ILE A 206 1.96 5.66 -3.87
C ILE A 206 0.81 6.26 -4.71
N ALA A 207 -0.39 6.35 -4.14
CA ALA A 207 -1.50 7.01 -4.84
C ALA A 207 -1.18 8.48 -5.14
N GLN A 208 -1.74 9.00 -6.24
CA GLN A 208 -1.61 10.40 -6.67
C GLN A 208 -0.19 10.82 -7.12
N THR A 209 0.62 9.87 -7.60
CA THR A 209 1.95 10.14 -8.19
C THR A 209 1.97 10.05 -9.71
N VAL A 210 0.86 9.70 -10.35
CA VAL A 210 0.75 9.65 -11.81
C VAL A 210 0.92 11.05 -12.41
N GLU A 211 1.77 11.19 -13.41
CA GLU A 211 1.97 12.41 -14.18
C GLU A 211 1.12 12.40 -15.47
N ASN A 212 1.02 13.54 -16.15
CA ASN A 212 0.39 13.66 -17.47
C ASN A 212 -1.08 13.18 -17.48
N GLN A 213 -1.89 13.79 -16.62
CA GLN A 213 -3.26 13.43 -16.26
C GLN A 213 -4.35 14.02 -17.19
N SER A 214 -3.99 14.87 -18.15
CA SER A 214 -4.96 15.45 -19.10
C SER A 214 -5.84 14.38 -19.79
N PRO A 215 -7.16 14.64 -19.91
CA PRO A 215 -8.10 13.65 -20.45
C PRO A 215 -7.91 13.38 -21.94
N TRP A 216 -7.17 14.23 -22.66
CA TRP A 216 -6.81 14.07 -24.06
C TRP A 216 -5.46 13.37 -24.30
N LEU A 217 -4.79 12.90 -23.24
CA LEU A 217 -3.53 12.14 -23.36
C LEU A 217 -3.79 10.64 -23.18
N VAL A 218 -2.94 9.82 -23.81
CA VAL A 218 -2.81 8.39 -23.47
C VAL A 218 -1.63 8.23 -22.51
N THR A 219 -1.93 8.11 -21.22
CA THR A 219 -0.97 8.01 -20.12
C THR A 219 -0.69 6.55 -19.80
N VAL A 220 0.58 6.14 -19.84
CA VAL A 220 0.98 4.73 -19.85
C VAL A 220 1.73 4.33 -18.57
N ALA A 221 1.24 3.28 -17.90
CA ALA A 221 1.90 2.62 -16.78
C ALA A 221 2.89 1.55 -17.25
N ALA A 222 3.92 1.27 -16.44
CA ALA A 222 4.92 0.25 -16.70
C ALA A 222 4.56 -1.09 -16.03
N THR A 223 4.80 -2.19 -16.73
CA THR A 223 4.62 -3.56 -16.22
C THR A 223 5.80 -4.47 -16.56
N THR A 224 5.92 -5.55 -15.80
CA THR A 224 6.89 -6.62 -16.06
C THR A 224 6.45 -7.50 -17.23
N ILE A 225 7.41 -8.24 -17.79
CA ILE A 225 7.17 -9.29 -18.79
C ILE A 225 7.54 -10.66 -18.20
N ASP A 226 7.25 -11.74 -18.93
CA ASP A 226 7.57 -13.11 -18.49
C ASP A 226 9.06 -13.49 -18.53
N ARG A 227 9.95 -12.55 -18.86
CA ARG A 227 11.40 -12.76 -18.88
C ARG A 227 12.01 -12.46 -17.51
N SER A 228 12.82 -13.39 -17.00
CA SER A 228 13.69 -13.19 -15.84
C SER A 228 15.17 -13.34 -16.22
N LEU A 229 16.05 -12.64 -15.51
CA LEU A 229 17.51 -12.75 -15.64
C LEU A 229 18.12 -13.21 -14.30
N PRO A 230 18.04 -14.51 -13.96
CA PRO A 230 18.50 -15.02 -12.68
C PRO A 230 20.03 -15.14 -12.61
N VAL A 231 20.58 -14.96 -11.40
CA VAL A 231 21.96 -15.31 -11.04
C VAL A 231 21.91 -16.43 -10.00
N VAL A 232 22.69 -17.49 -10.22
CA VAL A 232 22.76 -18.62 -9.28
C VAL A 232 23.97 -18.44 -8.37
N ILE A 233 23.73 -18.22 -7.08
CA ILE A 233 24.75 -18.24 -6.04
C ILE A 233 24.90 -19.69 -5.57
N THR A 234 26.08 -20.28 -5.76
CA THR A 234 26.39 -21.62 -5.25
C THR A 234 27.24 -21.48 -3.99
N LEU A 235 26.69 -21.89 -2.85
CA LEU A 235 27.40 -21.89 -1.57
C LEU A 235 28.40 -23.07 -1.51
N GLY A 236 29.43 -22.95 -0.66
CA GLY A 236 30.47 -23.98 -0.51
C GLY A 236 29.95 -25.34 -0.01
N ASN A 237 28.74 -25.38 0.56
CA ASN A 237 28.04 -26.61 0.97
C ASN A 237 27.25 -27.28 -0.18
N GLY A 238 27.27 -26.72 -1.39
CA GLY A 238 26.54 -27.21 -2.56
C GLY A 238 25.12 -26.67 -2.73
N GLU A 239 24.63 -25.87 -1.78
CA GLU A 239 23.33 -25.21 -1.87
C GLU A 239 23.33 -24.15 -2.98
N LYS A 240 22.24 -24.10 -3.74
CA LYS A 240 22.06 -23.15 -4.84
C LYS A 240 20.94 -22.18 -4.50
N LEU A 241 21.26 -20.90 -4.44
CA LEU A 241 20.33 -19.81 -4.24
C LEU A 241 20.18 -19.04 -5.55
N VAL A 242 18.98 -18.65 -5.92
CA VAL A 242 18.73 -17.89 -7.16
C VAL A 242 18.36 -16.45 -6.83
N ALA A 243 19.21 -15.51 -7.23
CA ALA A 243 19.07 -14.07 -7.03
C ALA A 243 18.85 -13.33 -8.37
N GLN A 244 18.71 -12.00 -8.32
CA GLN A 244 18.62 -11.14 -9.51
C GLN A 244 19.78 -10.14 -9.53
N SER A 245 20.61 -10.16 -10.57
CA SER A 245 21.68 -9.19 -10.78
C SER A 245 22.24 -9.31 -12.21
N PHE A 246 22.96 -8.29 -12.68
CA PHE A 246 23.77 -8.33 -13.89
C PHE A 246 25.23 -8.68 -13.54
N VAL A 247 25.51 -9.94 -13.22
CA VAL A 247 26.88 -10.40 -12.94
C VAL A 247 27.58 -10.74 -14.26
N LEU A 248 28.45 -9.84 -14.71
CA LEU A 248 29.15 -9.92 -16.00
C LEU A 248 30.66 -10.16 -15.86
N LEU A 249 31.19 -10.16 -14.63
CA LEU A 249 32.60 -10.37 -14.34
C LEU A 249 32.89 -11.86 -14.09
N GLU A 250 33.77 -12.46 -14.90
CA GLU A 250 34.21 -13.85 -14.70
C GLU A 250 34.87 -14.08 -13.33
N THR A 251 35.46 -13.05 -12.72
CA THR A 251 36.07 -13.14 -11.38
C THR A 251 35.08 -13.48 -10.27
N ALA A 252 33.78 -13.22 -10.46
CA ALA A 252 32.72 -13.59 -9.52
C ALA A 252 32.28 -15.07 -9.66
N SER A 253 32.74 -15.79 -10.69
CA SER A 253 32.36 -17.19 -10.94
C SER A 253 33.19 -18.23 -10.17
N GLN A 254 34.18 -17.78 -9.38
CA GLN A 254 35.03 -18.64 -8.55
C GLN A 254 34.57 -18.67 -7.10
N PHE A 255 34.65 -19.86 -6.47
CA PHE A 255 34.47 -19.98 -5.02
C PHE A 255 35.42 -19.05 -4.27
N SER A 256 34.84 -18.19 -3.44
CA SER A 256 35.55 -17.18 -2.65
C SER A 256 34.93 -17.13 -1.26
N GLU A 257 35.72 -16.75 -0.25
CA GLU A 257 35.26 -16.64 1.13
C GLU A 257 34.19 -15.52 1.25
N ILE A 258 33.13 -15.76 2.02
CA ILE A 258 32.08 -14.76 2.31
C ILE A 258 32.37 -14.14 3.68
N GLN A 259 32.38 -12.81 3.76
CA GLN A 259 32.65 -12.06 4.99
C GLN A 259 31.51 -11.09 5.27
N LYS A 260 31.00 -11.07 6.51
CA LYS A 260 30.03 -10.05 6.95
C LYS A 260 30.70 -8.67 6.90
N TYR A 261 30.05 -7.69 6.28
CA TYR A 261 30.53 -6.31 6.23
C TYR A 261 30.31 -5.63 7.59
N THR A 262 31.34 -5.64 8.44
CA THR A 262 31.35 -4.96 9.74
C THR A 262 32.43 -3.88 9.85
N ASP A 263 33.42 -3.87 8.94
CA ASP A 263 34.53 -2.90 8.92
C ASP A 263 35.19 -2.82 7.53
N GLU A 264 35.69 -1.63 7.14
CA GLU A 264 36.07 -1.27 5.76
C GLU A 264 37.30 -2.01 5.20
N ASP A 265 38.17 -2.56 6.05
CA ASP A 265 39.47 -3.11 5.63
C ASP A 265 39.51 -4.65 5.49
N THR A 266 38.40 -5.35 5.77
CA THR A 266 38.37 -6.83 5.87
C THR A 266 37.89 -7.58 4.61
N VAL A 267 37.46 -6.87 3.56
CA VAL A 267 36.78 -7.46 2.39
C VAL A 267 37.66 -7.76 1.19
N LYS A 268 38.96 -7.42 1.24
CA LYS A 268 39.89 -7.60 0.12
C LYS A 268 39.99 -9.07 -0.31
N GLY A 269 39.68 -9.35 -1.59
CA GLY A 269 39.69 -10.69 -2.16
C GLY A 269 38.53 -11.61 -1.76
N LYS A 270 37.58 -11.10 -0.96
CA LYS A 270 36.41 -11.85 -0.45
C LYS A 270 35.11 -11.35 -1.07
N ILE A 271 34.01 -12.08 -0.86
CA ILE A 271 32.64 -11.65 -1.16
C ILE A 271 32.07 -11.00 0.11
N ALA A 272 31.65 -9.74 0.04
CA ALA A 272 31.04 -9.05 1.16
C ALA A 272 29.55 -9.42 1.30
N PHE A 273 29.10 -9.71 2.52
CA PHE A 273 27.68 -9.91 2.84
C PHE A 273 27.21 -8.78 3.78
N CYS A 274 26.23 -7.98 3.36
CA CYS A 274 25.82 -6.78 4.10
C CYS A 274 24.39 -6.92 4.66
N PHE A 275 24.17 -6.64 5.94
CA PHE A 275 22.83 -6.54 6.53
C PHE A 275 22.37 -5.07 6.57
N MET A 276 21.20 -4.75 5.99
CA MET A 276 20.68 -3.37 6.00
C MET A 276 20.37 -2.83 7.40
N GLY A 277 19.97 -3.69 8.35
CA GLY A 277 19.63 -3.25 9.71
C GLY A 277 20.79 -2.65 10.50
N GLU A 278 22.04 -2.99 10.17
CA GLU A 278 23.24 -2.43 10.82
C GLU A 278 23.73 -1.15 10.13
N MET A 279 23.35 -0.90 8.86
CA MET A 279 23.72 0.30 8.11
C MET A 279 22.88 1.54 8.49
N LEU A 280 21.64 1.35 8.95
CA LEU A 280 20.74 2.44 9.34
C LEU A 280 21.13 3.14 10.66
N ASN A 281 21.97 2.52 11.48
CA ASN A 281 22.45 3.11 12.74
C ASN A 281 23.56 4.15 12.53
N ASN A 282 24.23 4.15 11.37
CA ASN A 282 25.14 5.22 10.99
C ASN A 282 24.34 6.27 10.20
N LYS A 283 24.41 7.54 10.64
CA LYS A 283 23.60 8.68 10.17
C LYS A 283 23.81 9.11 8.69
N GLN A 284 24.18 8.19 7.79
CA GLN A 284 24.25 8.42 6.36
C GLN A 284 23.46 7.34 5.62
N GLN A 285 22.40 7.76 4.93
CA GLN A 285 21.75 6.96 3.89
C GLN A 285 22.82 6.59 2.83
N THR A 286 23.40 5.40 2.92
CA THR A 286 24.32 4.87 1.91
C THR A 286 23.49 4.10 0.87
N SER A 287 23.59 4.49 -0.41
CA SER A 287 22.87 3.81 -1.49
C SER A 287 23.55 2.47 -1.85
N TYR A 288 22.82 1.51 -2.44
CA TYR A 288 23.42 0.24 -2.88
C TYR A 288 24.63 0.41 -3.83
N PRO A 289 24.63 1.39 -4.77
CA PRO A 289 25.81 1.74 -5.55
C PRO A 289 27.01 2.17 -4.71
N ASP A 290 26.80 2.92 -3.62
CA ASP A 290 27.89 3.39 -2.75
C ASP A 290 28.56 2.22 -2.03
N VAL A 291 27.77 1.28 -1.51
CA VAL A 291 28.29 0.06 -0.86
C VAL A 291 29.10 -0.79 -1.85
N THR A 292 28.57 -0.96 -3.07
CA THR A 292 29.26 -1.74 -4.11
C THR A 292 30.57 -1.06 -4.53
N THR A 293 30.56 0.26 -4.68
CA THR A 293 31.74 1.07 -5.02
C THR A 293 32.78 1.04 -3.89
N ALA A 294 32.35 1.16 -2.64
CA ALA A 294 33.22 1.08 -1.47
C ALA A 294 33.89 -0.29 -1.35
N VAL A 295 33.13 -1.38 -1.49
CA VAL A 295 33.68 -2.75 -1.47
C VAL A 295 34.65 -2.97 -2.65
N ALA A 296 34.29 -2.49 -3.85
CA ALA A 296 35.16 -2.59 -5.03
C ALA A 296 36.47 -1.80 -4.84
N ALA A 297 36.42 -0.57 -4.32
CA ALA A 297 37.59 0.27 -4.05
C ALA A 297 38.57 -0.38 -3.06
N LYS A 298 38.06 -1.19 -2.13
CA LYS A 298 38.84 -1.97 -1.16
C LYS A 298 39.31 -3.34 -1.68
N GLY A 299 39.01 -3.66 -2.94
CA GLY A 299 39.42 -4.89 -3.61
C GLY A 299 38.56 -6.11 -3.27
N GLY A 300 37.32 -5.93 -2.84
CA GLY A 300 36.33 -7.01 -2.73
C GLY A 300 35.95 -7.59 -4.09
N ARG A 301 35.59 -8.87 -4.14
CA ARG A 301 35.27 -9.60 -5.38
C ARG A 301 33.82 -9.45 -5.82
N ALA A 302 32.89 -9.42 -4.88
CA ALA A 302 31.46 -9.25 -5.10
C ALA A 302 30.76 -8.83 -3.80
N VAL A 303 29.51 -8.39 -3.91
CA VAL A 303 28.64 -8.07 -2.77
C VAL A 303 27.36 -8.89 -2.86
N ILE A 304 26.95 -9.52 -1.77
CA ILE A 304 25.64 -10.14 -1.60
C ILE A 304 24.82 -9.22 -0.69
N LEU A 305 23.68 -8.75 -1.20
CA LEU A 305 22.76 -7.86 -0.51
C LEU A 305 21.41 -8.57 -0.34
N PRO A 306 20.86 -8.70 0.88
CA PRO A 306 19.46 -9.07 1.08
C PRO A 306 18.59 -7.91 0.57
N LEU A 307 17.82 -8.16 -0.48
CA LEU A 307 16.98 -7.15 -1.11
C LEU A 307 15.59 -7.16 -0.49
N PHE A 308 15.30 -6.18 0.35
CA PHE A 308 13.91 -5.82 0.67
C PHE A 308 13.34 -5.02 -0.50
N TYR A 309 12.85 -5.70 -1.54
CA TYR A 309 12.16 -5.16 -2.72
C TYR A 309 12.15 -3.63 -2.92
N THR A 310 12.98 -3.15 -3.85
CA THR A 310 12.59 -2.21 -4.91
C THR A 310 13.56 -2.37 -6.07
N GLU A 311 13.05 -2.40 -7.30
CA GLU A 311 13.85 -2.00 -8.46
C GLU A 311 14.52 -0.65 -8.15
N THR A 312 15.80 -0.56 -8.50
CA THR A 312 16.69 0.60 -8.34
C THR A 312 15.97 1.94 -8.30
N ILE A 313 15.94 2.56 -7.11
CA ILE A 313 15.66 3.99 -6.96
C ILE A 313 16.84 4.72 -7.59
N LEU A 314 16.66 5.28 -8.79
CA LEU A 314 17.54 6.33 -9.28
C LEU A 314 17.17 7.64 -8.58
N GLN A 315 18.21 8.37 -8.14
CA GLN A 315 18.15 9.64 -7.43
C GLN A 315 17.60 10.79 -8.29
N ASP A 316 16.87 11.68 -7.61
CA ASP A 316 16.73 13.14 -7.75
C ASP A 316 16.18 13.78 -9.06
N ASP A 317 15.01 14.45 -8.95
CA ASP A 317 14.93 15.93 -9.09
C ASP A 317 13.58 16.54 -8.58
N PRO A 318 13.52 17.86 -8.24
CA PRO A 318 12.42 18.50 -7.52
C PRO A 318 11.18 18.76 -8.36
N ILE A 319 10.03 18.29 -7.86
CA ILE A 319 8.73 18.62 -8.44
C ILE A 319 8.19 19.88 -7.74
N ILE A 320 7.66 20.82 -8.53
CA ILE A 320 6.82 21.95 -8.11
C ILE A 320 5.54 21.82 -8.95
N THR A 321 4.38 21.63 -8.31
CA THR A 321 3.08 21.61 -9.00
C THR A 321 2.46 23.00 -8.94
N ASP A 322 2.03 23.53 -10.08
CA ASP A 322 1.28 24.79 -10.14
C ASP A 322 0.40 24.76 -11.42
N LEU A 323 -0.59 23.85 -11.51
CA LEU A 323 -1.74 23.99 -12.44
C LEU A 323 -2.96 23.14 -12.02
N ASP A 324 -4.14 23.70 -12.29
CA ASP A 324 -5.40 23.33 -11.67
C ASP A 324 -6.26 22.33 -12.49
N ILE A 325 -6.26 21.02 -12.17
CA ILE A 325 -7.22 20.05 -12.74
C ILE A 325 -7.87 19.22 -11.62
N PRO A 326 -9.21 19.21 -11.46
CA PRO A 326 -9.88 18.36 -10.48
C PRO A 326 -9.67 16.86 -10.78
N PHE A 327 -9.45 16.04 -9.74
CA PHE A 327 -9.36 14.57 -9.78
C PHE A 327 -10.69 13.88 -10.17
N ILE A 328 -11.23 14.19 -11.35
CA ILE A 328 -12.50 13.65 -11.88
C ILE A 328 -12.28 12.58 -12.96
N PHE A 329 -11.05 12.32 -13.39
CA PHE A 329 -10.71 11.36 -14.45
C PHE A 329 -9.86 10.19 -13.98
N PHE A 330 -9.93 9.12 -14.75
CA PHE A 330 -9.26 7.86 -14.49
C PHE A 330 -7.84 7.88 -15.09
N LYS A 331 -6.78 7.76 -14.28
CA LYS A 331 -5.37 7.70 -14.74
C LYS A 331 -4.55 6.69 -13.90
N PRO A 332 -3.51 6.05 -14.47
CA PRO A 332 -3.12 6.04 -15.89
C PRO A 332 -4.20 5.38 -16.76
N ASP A 333 -4.13 5.49 -18.09
CA ASP A 333 -5.17 4.94 -18.97
C ASP A 333 -4.97 3.47 -19.29
N ILE A 334 -3.71 3.03 -19.41
CA ILE A 334 -3.35 1.67 -19.81
C ILE A 334 -1.97 1.29 -19.29
N ALA A 335 -1.70 -0.01 -19.16
CA ALA A 335 -0.38 -0.53 -18.82
C ALA A 335 0.28 -1.28 -19.99
N ALA A 336 1.60 -1.13 -20.14
CA ALA A 336 2.39 -1.79 -21.18
C ALA A 336 3.76 -2.26 -20.65
N PRO A 337 4.48 -3.12 -21.39
CA PRO A 337 5.83 -3.57 -21.01
C PRO A 337 6.77 -2.38 -20.78
N GLY A 338 7.28 -2.26 -19.55
CA GLY A 338 8.16 -1.15 -19.18
C GLY A 338 9.37 -1.56 -18.34
N VAL A 339 9.47 -2.82 -17.90
CA VAL A 339 10.56 -3.28 -17.03
C VAL A 339 11.55 -4.14 -17.81
N SER A 340 12.84 -3.85 -17.65
CA SER A 340 13.96 -4.56 -18.27
C SER A 340 13.81 -4.68 -19.78
N ILE A 341 13.47 -3.61 -20.49
CA ILE A 341 13.32 -3.60 -21.95
C ILE A 341 14.69 -3.41 -22.61
N LEU A 342 15.06 -4.34 -23.50
CA LEU A 342 16.25 -4.14 -24.34
C LEU A 342 15.85 -3.35 -25.59
N ALA A 343 16.57 -2.27 -25.88
CA ALA A 343 16.47 -1.56 -27.15
C ALA A 343 17.82 -0.97 -27.54
N ALA A 344 17.90 -0.28 -28.69
CA ALA A 344 19.17 0.33 -29.11
C ALA A 344 19.46 1.55 -28.24
N ALA A 345 20.66 1.63 -27.68
CA ALA A 345 21.11 2.78 -26.91
C ALA A 345 22.64 2.81 -26.97
N GLN A 346 23.22 4.01 -26.99
CA GLN A 346 24.66 4.19 -26.90
C GLN A 346 25.00 4.85 -25.56
N ILE A 347 25.53 4.07 -24.63
CA ILE A 347 25.84 4.54 -23.28
C ILE A 347 27.35 4.76 -23.15
N PRO A 348 27.81 5.95 -22.70
CA PRO A 348 29.23 6.28 -22.62
C PRO A 348 30.09 5.29 -21.82
N TYR A 349 29.51 4.69 -20.78
CA TYR A 349 30.21 3.77 -19.85
C TYR A 349 30.50 2.39 -20.45
N TYR A 350 29.71 1.92 -21.43
CA TYR A 350 29.83 0.59 -22.03
C TYR A 350 30.32 0.66 -23.47
N LYS A 351 31.65 0.82 -23.65
CA LYS A 351 32.26 0.86 -24.99
C LYS A 351 31.97 -0.42 -25.77
N GLY A 352 31.42 -0.28 -26.98
CA GLY A 352 31.12 -1.39 -27.88
C GLY A 352 29.75 -2.06 -27.69
N VAL A 353 28.91 -1.54 -26.79
CA VAL A 353 27.54 -2.01 -26.60
C VAL A 353 26.55 -1.15 -27.39
N SER A 354 25.77 -1.77 -28.27
CA SER A 354 24.78 -1.08 -29.12
C SER A 354 23.32 -1.22 -28.64
N TYR A 355 23.09 -2.06 -27.62
CA TYR A 355 21.76 -2.36 -27.09
C TYR A 355 21.80 -2.48 -25.58
N HIS A 356 20.86 -1.87 -24.86
CA HIS A 356 20.87 -1.74 -23.40
C HIS A 356 19.50 -2.02 -22.77
N PHE A 357 19.52 -2.52 -21.52
CA PHE A 357 18.31 -2.79 -20.74
C PHE A 357 17.90 -1.55 -19.96
N ASP A 358 16.65 -1.13 -20.10
CA ASP A 358 16.13 0.00 -19.34
C ASP A 358 14.75 -0.30 -18.76
N SER A 359 14.36 0.41 -17.69
CA SER A 359 13.10 0.21 -16.98
C SER A 359 12.43 1.54 -16.63
N GLY A 360 11.12 1.64 -16.86
CA GLY A 360 10.30 2.77 -16.47
C GLY A 360 9.08 2.95 -17.35
N THR A 361 8.21 3.90 -17.00
CA THR A 361 7.10 4.31 -17.88
C THR A 361 7.59 4.86 -19.21
N SER A 362 8.84 5.35 -19.26
CA SER A 362 9.54 5.79 -20.46
C SER A 362 9.77 4.67 -21.48
N MET A 363 9.83 3.41 -21.05
CA MET A 363 9.90 2.24 -21.93
C MET A 363 8.51 1.71 -22.28
N ALA A 364 7.51 1.92 -21.43
CA ALA A 364 6.12 1.52 -21.69
C ALA A 364 5.41 2.42 -22.71
N CYS A 365 5.64 3.74 -22.62
CA CYS A 365 5.13 4.76 -23.55
C CYS A 365 5.37 4.40 -25.04
N PRO A 366 6.61 4.13 -25.49
CA PRO A 366 6.89 3.83 -26.90
C PRO A 366 6.29 2.49 -27.36
N HIS A 367 6.00 1.54 -26.46
CA HIS A 367 5.23 0.35 -26.84
C HIS A 367 3.82 0.73 -27.29
N VAL A 368 3.12 1.58 -26.53
CA VAL A 368 1.77 2.03 -26.89
C VAL A 368 1.82 2.88 -28.17
N ALA A 369 2.78 3.80 -28.31
CA ALA A 369 2.94 4.59 -29.54
C ALA A 369 3.17 3.70 -30.79
N GLY A 370 4.02 2.67 -30.67
CA GLY A 370 4.26 1.72 -31.75
C GLY A 370 3.04 0.86 -32.10
N ILE A 371 2.21 0.50 -31.12
CA ILE A 371 0.93 -0.19 -31.36
C ILE A 371 -0.03 0.72 -32.12
N ILE A 372 -0.14 1.99 -31.72
CA ILE A 372 -1.01 2.98 -32.38
C ILE A 372 -0.61 3.13 -33.86
N ALA A 373 0.68 3.34 -34.12
CA ALA A 373 1.20 3.47 -35.49
C ALA A 373 1.01 2.19 -36.33
N GLY A 374 1.20 1.01 -35.73
CA GLY A 374 0.99 -0.27 -36.41
C GLY A 374 -0.48 -0.53 -36.75
N VAL A 375 -1.39 -0.35 -35.79
CA VAL A 375 -2.80 -0.71 -35.94
C VAL A 375 -3.60 0.33 -36.74
N ALA A 376 -3.16 1.59 -36.82
CA ALA A 376 -3.82 2.64 -37.62
C ALA A 376 -4.03 2.29 -39.10
N LEU A 377 -3.24 1.35 -39.65
CA LEU A 377 -3.30 0.90 -41.04
C LEU A 377 -4.22 -0.32 -41.27
N TRP A 378 -4.83 -0.86 -40.22
CA TRP A 378 -5.70 -2.03 -40.29
C TRP A 378 -7.13 -1.65 -40.69
N GLY A 379 -7.48 -1.96 -41.94
CA GLY A 379 -8.83 -2.18 -42.51
C GLY A 379 -10.06 -1.42 -41.97
N ARG A 380 -10.53 -0.42 -42.76
CA ARG A 380 -11.86 0.25 -42.78
C ARG A 380 -12.05 1.58 -42.03
N ALA A 381 -11.00 2.30 -41.64
CA ALA A 381 -11.15 3.68 -41.15
C ALA A 381 -10.56 4.69 -42.14
N THR A 382 -11.42 5.53 -42.70
CA THR A 382 -11.07 6.67 -43.56
C THR A 382 -10.93 7.97 -42.76
N ALA A 383 -10.66 7.90 -41.45
CA ALA A 383 -10.61 9.06 -40.55
C ALA A 383 -9.52 8.90 -39.46
N PRO A 384 -8.94 10.01 -38.95
CA PRO A 384 -8.00 9.99 -37.83
C PRO A 384 -8.63 9.29 -36.62
N GLN A 385 -7.87 8.38 -36.00
CA GLN A 385 -8.39 7.46 -34.99
C GLN A 385 -8.59 8.18 -33.65
N PRO A 386 -9.83 8.31 -33.14
CA PRO A 386 -10.08 8.94 -31.85
C PRO A 386 -9.54 8.06 -30.70
N MET A 387 -9.11 8.69 -29.60
CA MET A 387 -8.56 8.03 -28.40
C MET A 387 -9.39 6.83 -27.89
N GLY A 388 -10.71 6.85 -28.08
CA GLY A 388 -11.62 5.78 -27.69
C GLY A 388 -11.38 4.41 -28.34
N TRP A 389 -10.59 4.34 -29.43
CA TRP A 389 -10.20 3.07 -30.08
C TRP A 389 -9.29 2.19 -29.21
N TRP A 390 -8.33 2.80 -28.51
CA TRP A 390 -7.25 2.07 -27.85
C TRP A 390 -7.64 1.54 -26.47
N TRP A 391 -8.60 2.22 -25.83
CA TRP A 391 -9.06 1.94 -24.49
C TRP A 391 -10.03 0.75 -24.40
N ALA A 392 -10.79 0.47 -25.45
CA ALA A 392 -11.74 -0.64 -25.52
C ALA A 392 -11.09 -2.05 -25.44
N ALA A 393 -9.79 -2.15 -25.72
CA ALA A 393 -9.05 -3.42 -25.75
C ALA A 393 -8.36 -3.79 -24.43
N GLY A 394 -8.22 -2.84 -23.49
CA GLY A 394 -7.60 -3.09 -22.18
C GLY A 394 -8.53 -3.90 -21.27
N GLY A 395 -8.09 -5.08 -20.82
CA GLY A 395 -8.83 -5.92 -19.86
C GLY A 395 -9.85 -6.90 -20.45
N ALA A 396 -10.00 -6.96 -21.78
CA ALA A 396 -11.00 -7.80 -22.45
C ALA A 396 -10.62 -9.30 -22.49
N ARG A 397 -9.32 -9.61 -22.67
CA ARG A 397 -8.79 -10.98 -22.60
C ARG A 397 -8.88 -11.55 -21.19
N GLU A 398 -8.71 -10.70 -20.20
CA GLU A 398 -8.70 -11.02 -18.79
C GLU A 398 -10.09 -11.43 -18.29
N ILE A 399 -11.16 -10.77 -18.77
CA ILE A 399 -12.55 -11.19 -18.51
C ILE A 399 -12.79 -12.63 -19.01
N GLU A 400 -12.29 -12.98 -20.20
CA GLU A 400 -12.46 -14.31 -20.77
C GLU A 400 -11.82 -15.39 -19.89
N ILE A 401 -10.63 -15.11 -19.35
CA ILE A 401 -9.89 -16.01 -18.44
C ILE A 401 -10.66 -16.20 -17.12
N GLY A 402 -11.12 -15.12 -16.49
CA GLY A 402 -11.90 -15.18 -15.23
C GLY A 402 -13.21 -15.96 -15.38
N ARG A 403 -13.92 -15.74 -16.49
CA ARG A 403 -15.23 -16.39 -16.73
C ARG A 403 -15.13 -17.89 -16.97
N ARG A 404 -14.07 -18.37 -17.65
CA ARG A 404 -13.80 -19.82 -17.83
C ARG A 404 -13.57 -20.54 -16.50
N ARG A 405 -13.18 -19.80 -15.44
CA ARG A 405 -12.91 -20.33 -14.10
C ARG A 405 -14.07 -20.17 -13.11
N GLY A 406 -15.21 -19.62 -13.54
CA GLY A 406 -16.38 -19.42 -12.68
C GLY A 406 -16.25 -18.28 -11.67
N ASP A 407 -15.24 -17.41 -11.83
CA ASP A 407 -15.08 -16.22 -11.00
C ASP A 407 -16.03 -15.13 -11.46
N ARG A 408 -16.84 -14.61 -10.53
CA ARG A 408 -17.84 -13.55 -10.78
C ARG A 408 -17.28 -12.15 -10.56
N ASN A 409 -16.05 -12.03 -10.05
CA ASN A 409 -15.40 -10.75 -9.73
C ASN A 409 -14.32 -10.46 -10.80
N ALA A 410 -14.69 -9.75 -11.86
CA ALA A 410 -13.81 -9.47 -13.01
C ALA A 410 -12.75 -8.39 -12.70
N LEU A 411 -11.70 -8.80 -11.98
CA LEU A 411 -10.41 -8.12 -11.98
C LEU A 411 -9.64 -8.49 -13.25
N THR A 412 -8.67 -7.67 -13.65
CA THR A 412 -7.72 -8.07 -14.70
C THR A 412 -6.83 -9.19 -14.14
N TYR A 413 -6.59 -10.23 -14.94
CA TYR A 413 -5.81 -11.39 -14.54
C TYR A 413 -4.47 -11.44 -15.29
N ASP A 414 -3.43 -11.94 -14.64
CA ASP A 414 -2.15 -12.26 -15.24
C ASP A 414 -2.23 -13.52 -16.13
N ASN A 415 -1.10 -13.92 -16.71
CA ASN A 415 -1.01 -15.13 -17.53
C ASN A 415 -1.34 -16.44 -16.79
N ASN A 416 -1.40 -16.40 -15.45
CA ASN A 416 -1.74 -17.52 -14.57
C ASN A 416 -3.23 -17.56 -14.24
N GLY A 417 -3.99 -16.55 -14.67
CA GLY A 417 -5.37 -16.33 -14.28
C GLY A 417 -5.52 -15.93 -12.81
N MET A 418 -4.50 -15.27 -12.24
CA MET A 418 -4.50 -14.63 -10.93
C MET A 418 -4.72 -13.12 -11.09
N PRO A 419 -5.38 -12.41 -10.16
CA PRO A 419 -5.46 -10.95 -10.25
C PRO A 419 -4.07 -10.32 -10.42
N ILE A 420 -3.93 -9.37 -11.37
CA ILE A 420 -2.68 -8.64 -11.57
C ILE A 420 -2.26 -8.01 -10.22
N GLN A 421 -0.99 -8.14 -9.86
CA GLN A 421 -0.43 -7.55 -8.64
C GLN A 421 0.26 -6.22 -8.97
N ALA A 422 0.11 -5.23 -8.10
CA ALA A 422 0.91 -4.01 -8.17
C ALA A 422 2.24 -4.28 -7.45
N ASN A 423 3.34 -4.23 -8.21
CA ASN A 423 4.68 -4.40 -7.66
C ASN A 423 5.09 -3.10 -6.95
N GLY A 424 5.39 -3.18 -5.66
CA GLY A 424 5.84 -2.06 -4.83
C GLY A 424 6.23 -2.55 -3.43
N ARG A 425 6.66 -1.61 -2.55
CA ARG A 425 7.01 -1.92 -1.15
C ARG A 425 5.90 -2.69 -0.39
N VAL A 426 4.64 -2.56 -0.83
CA VAL A 426 3.49 -3.35 -0.36
C VAL A 426 2.90 -4.07 -1.57
N GLN A 427 2.92 -5.41 -1.59
CA GLN A 427 2.21 -6.19 -2.60
C GLN A 427 0.70 -6.05 -2.38
N LYS A 428 -0.01 -5.45 -3.34
CA LYS A 428 -1.48 -5.42 -3.39
C LYS A 428 -1.97 -6.01 -4.70
N ILE A 429 -3.22 -6.48 -4.70
CA ILE A 429 -3.97 -6.66 -5.95
C ILE A 429 -4.01 -5.30 -6.63
N ALA A 430 -3.53 -5.24 -7.87
CA ALA A 430 -3.56 -4.02 -8.64
C ALA A 430 -5.00 -3.60 -8.85
N ASP A 431 -5.27 -2.32 -8.60
CA ASP A 431 -6.54 -1.70 -8.91
C ASP A 431 -6.40 -0.84 -10.18
N PRO A 432 -7.53 -0.42 -10.77
CA PRO A 432 -7.48 0.40 -11.96
C PRO A 432 -6.59 1.66 -11.84
N PHE A 433 -6.36 2.28 -10.68
CA PHE A 433 -5.40 3.40 -10.58
C PHE A 433 -3.93 3.00 -10.72
N ASP A 434 -3.61 1.69 -10.77
CA ASP A 434 -2.26 1.21 -11.05
C ASP A 434 -2.05 0.94 -12.56
N TYR A 435 -3.08 0.50 -13.29
CA TYR A 435 -2.95 0.01 -14.68
C TYR A 435 -3.96 0.58 -15.68
N GLY A 436 -4.88 1.44 -15.24
CA GLY A 436 -5.98 1.97 -16.05
C GLY A 436 -7.01 0.93 -16.47
N ALA A 437 -7.24 0.81 -17.77
CA ALA A 437 -8.14 -0.18 -18.35
C ALA A 437 -7.64 -1.63 -18.21
N GLY A 438 -6.31 -1.82 -18.17
CA GLY A 438 -5.66 -3.12 -18.09
C GLY A 438 -4.32 -3.14 -18.80
N PHE A 439 -3.79 -4.35 -19.01
CA PHE A 439 -2.60 -4.56 -19.83
C PHE A 439 -2.96 -4.48 -21.33
N VAL A 440 -2.12 -3.83 -22.13
CA VAL A 440 -2.41 -3.58 -23.55
C VAL A 440 -2.47 -4.87 -24.37
N ASN A 441 -3.49 -4.99 -25.25
CA ASN A 441 -3.66 -6.10 -26.17
C ASN A 441 -3.80 -5.61 -27.62
N PRO A 442 -2.71 -5.63 -28.41
CA PRO A 442 -2.71 -5.11 -29.79
C PRO A 442 -3.68 -5.85 -30.72
N VAL A 443 -3.89 -7.15 -30.51
CA VAL A 443 -4.75 -7.98 -31.37
C VAL A 443 -6.22 -7.61 -31.19
N MET A 444 -6.66 -7.38 -29.95
CA MET A 444 -8.03 -6.93 -29.67
C MET A 444 -8.24 -5.45 -29.98
N ALA A 445 -7.20 -4.61 -29.86
CA ALA A 445 -7.27 -3.20 -30.23
C ALA A 445 -7.47 -2.97 -31.73
N ALA A 446 -7.07 -3.93 -32.57
CA ALA A 446 -7.29 -3.85 -34.01
C ALA A 446 -8.77 -3.97 -34.38
N ASP A 447 -9.54 -4.81 -33.68
CA ASP A 447 -10.97 -5.00 -33.90
C ASP A 447 -11.76 -4.88 -32.59
N PRO A 448 -11.97 -3.65 -32.08
CA PRO A 448 -12.56 -3.46 -30.76
C PRO A 448 -14.08 -3.68 -30.75
N GLY A 449 -14.74 -3.75 -31.92
CA GLY A 449 -16.20 -3.83 -32.02
C GLY A 449 -16.91 -2.50 -31.72
N LEU A 450 -16.84 -2.00 -30.48
CA LEU A 450 -17.37 -0.68 -30.08
C LEU A 450 -16.26 0.25 -29.57
N ILE A 451 -16.45 1.55 -29.79
CA ILE A 451 -15.53 2.60 -29.34
C ILE A 451 -16.30 3.71 -28.61
N TYR A 452 -15.61 4.41 -27.71
CA TYR A 452 -16.13 5.61 -27.02
C TYR A 452 -15.61 6.85 -27.75
N ASP A 453 -16.36 7.33 -28.74
CA ASP A 453 -15.91 8.39 -29.62
C ASP A 453 -15.87 9.75 -28.90
N ILE A 454 -14.79 10.51 -29.11
CA ILE A 454 -14.56 11.82 -28.49
C ILE A 454 -13.79 12.72 -29.46
N THR A 455 -14.27 13.95 -29.63
CA THR A 455 -13.69 14.90 -30.59
C THR A 455 -12.88 15.99 -29.88
N ALA A 456 -11.98 16.65 -30.62
CA ALA A 456 -11.27 17.83 -30.15
C ALA A 456 -12.23 18.95 -29.66
N SER A 457 -13.41 19.07 -30.29
CA SER A 457 -14.45 20.00 -29.86
C SER A 457 -14.99 19.66 -28.47
N ASP A 458 -15.10 18.37 -28.13
CA ASP A 458 -15.57 17.94 -26.81
C ASP A 458 -14.53 18.25 -25.73
N TYR A 459 -13.24 18.06 -26.02
CA TYR A 459 -12.15 18.49 -25.12
C TYR A 459 -12.08 20.01 -24.96
N LEU A 460 -12.27 20.79 -26.03
CA LEU A 460 -12.28 22.26 -25.96
C LEU A 460 -13.49 22.79 -25.17
N LYS A 461 -14.68 22.20 -25.36
CA LYS A 461 -15.86 22.51 -24.54
C LYS A 461 -15.57 22.23 -23.07
N PHE A 462 -14.96 21.07 -22.78
CA PHE A 462 -14.57 20.69 -21.43
C PHE A 462 -13.54 21.67 -20.83
N PHE A 463 -12.48 22.01 -21.57
CA PHE A 463 -11.44 22.96 -21.15
C PHE A 463 -12.01 24.34 -20.83
N ASN A 464 -12.90 24.85 -21.69
CA ASN A 464 -13.57 26.14 -21.47
C ASN A 464 -14.50 26.11 -20.24
N CYS A 465 -15.11 24.96 -19.92
CA CYS A 465 -15.92 24.80 -18.72
C CYS A 465 -15.10 24.81 -17.42
N MET A 466 -13.79 24.53 -17.48
CA MET A 466 -12.89 24.53 -16.32
C MET A 466 -12.23 25.90 -16.05
N GLY A 467 -12.61 26.97 -16.78
CA GLY A 467 -12.06 28.31 -16.56
C GLY A 467 -10.83 28.65 -17.43
N GLY A 468 -10.63 27.96 -18.56
CA GLY A 468 -9.62 28.34 -19.56
C GLY A 468 -9.81 29.76 -20.13
N LEU A 469 -8.77 30.32 -20.76
CA LEU A 469 -8.68 31.70 -21.29
C LEU A 469 -9.93 32.13 -22.09
N GLY A 470 -10.89 32.74 -21.40
CA GLY A 470 -12.12 33.26 -22.00
C GLY A 470 -13.27 33.28 -20.99
N SER A 471 -13.34 34.33 -20.16
CA SER A 471 -14.57 34.68 -19.45
C SER A 471 -15.67 34.99 -20.49
N GLY A 472 -16.70 34.15 -20.57
CA GLY A 472 -17.83 34.38 -21.48
C GLY A 472 -18.86 33.25 -21.53
N ASP A 473 -19.82 33.30 -20.60
CA ASP A 473 -21.25 32.97 -20.73
C ASP A 473 -21.79 31.65 -21.37
N ASN A 474 -20.97 30.75 -21.91
CA ASN A 474 -21.48 29.52 -22.56
C ASN A 474 -21.61 28.28 -21.64
N CYS A 475 -21.34 28.40 -20.33
CA CYS A 475 -21.72 27.36 -19.35
C CYS A 475 -23.19 27.47 -18.89
N THR A 476 -24.04 28.10 -19.69
CA THR A 476 -25.45 28.29 -19.38
C THR A 476 -26.28 27.08 -19.86
N THR A 477 -26.60 26.19 -18.91
CA THR A 477 -27.87 25.46 -18.86
C THR A 477 -28.25 24.53 -20.03
N ALA A 478 -27.41 23.56 -20.41
CA ALA A 478 -27.89 22.34 -21.06
C ALA A 478 -26.96 21.13 -20.82
N LYS A 479 -27.30 20.30 -19.82
CA LYS A 479 -26.92 18.88 -19.67
C LYS A 479 -25.51 18.47 -20.15
N GLY A 480 -24.54 18.64 -19.27
CA GLY A 480 -23.34 17.81 -19.23
C GLY A 480 -22.60 18.12 -17.95
N SER A 481 -22.69 17.25 -16.96
CA SER A 481 -21.81 17.37 -15.79
C SER A 481 -20.35 17.29 -16.27
N LEU A 482 -19.40 17.91 -15.58
CA LEU A 482 -17.95 17.70 -15.83
C LEU A 482 -17.59 16.18 -15.89
N THR A 483 -18.44 15.30 -15.34
CA THR A 483 -18.33 13.84 -15.36
C THR A 483 -18.91 13.13 -16.61
N ASP A 484 -19.54 13.86 -17.53
CA ASP A 484 -20.18 13.30 -18.75
C ASP A 484 -19.28 13.32 -19.99
N LEU A 485 -17.99 13.68 -19.84
CA LEU A 485 -17.01 13.47 -20.91
C LEU A 485 -17.03 11.98 -21.33
N ASN A 486 -17.09 11.70 -22.64
CA ASN A 486 -17.32 10.36 -23.18
C ASN A 486 -16.08 9.46 -23.10
N LEU A 487 -15.43 9.43 -21.96
CA LEU A 487 -14.27 8.59 -21.68
C LEU A 487 -14.75 7.13 -21.44
N PRO A 488 -13.95 6.13 -21.84
CA PRO A 488 -14.16 4.71 -21.57
C PRO A 488 -13.66 4.35 -20.16
N SER A 489 -14.01 5.19 -19.21
CA SER A 489 -13.80 5.00 -17.79
C SER A 489 -14.81 5.87 -17.04
N ILE A 490 -15.10 5.48 -15.80
CA ILE A 490 -15.99 6.23 -14.93
C ILE A 490 -15.31 6.43 -13.58
N ALA A 491 -15.04 7.68 -13.22
CA ALA A 491 -14.58 8.04 -11.89
C ALA A 491 -15.60 8.97 -11.22
N ILE A 492 -16.08 8.58 -10.04
CA ILE A 492 -16.97 9.37 -9.20
C ILE A 492 -16.23 9.70 -7.90
N PRO A 493 -15.60 10.88 -7.78
CA PRO A 493 -14.88 11.26 -6.58
C PRO A 493 -15.81 11.51 -5.38
N ASN A 494 -17.08 11.83 -5.63
CA ASN A 494 -18.03 12.30 -4.61
C ASN A 494 -19.45 11.75 -4.81
N LEU A 495 -19.65 10.44 -4.70
CA LEU A 495 -21.00 9.86 -4.75
C LEU A 495 -21.73 10.14 -3.43
N ARG A 496 -22.72 11.04 -3.45
CA ARG A 496 -23.48 11.43 -2.24
C ARG A 496 -24.60 10.45 -1.93
N THR A 497 -25.56 10.35 -2.84
CA THR A 497 -26.74 9.48 -2.74
C THR A 497 -26.98 8.77 -4.06
N PHE A 498 -27.01 9.55 -5.14
CA PHE A 498 -27.26 9.07 -6.48
C PHE A 498 -26.46 9.90 -7.49
N GLN A 499 -25.92 9.26 -8.52
CA GLN A 499 -25.37 9.94 -9.69
C GLN A 499 -25.68 9.12 -10.93
N ALA A 500 -26.06 9.81 -12.01
CA ALA A 500 -26.25 9.23 -13.32
C ALA A 500 -25.28 9.88 -14.31
N MET A 501 -24.74 9.07 -15.22
CA MET A 501 -23.85 9.53 -16.29
C MET A 501 -24.28 8.92 -17.61
N THR A 502 -24.08 9.67 -18.69
CA THR A 502 -24.34 9.19 -20.05
C THR A 502 -23.03 8.86 -20.74
N ARG A 503 -23.04 7.78 -21.53
CA ARG A 503 -21.95 7.41 -22.43
C ARG A 503 -22.51 7.10 -23.81
N THR A 504 -21.70 7.35 -24.83
CA THR A 504 -22.05 7.10 -26.23
C THR A 504 -21.00 6.19 -26.86
N VAL A 505 -21.46 5.16 -27.55
CA VAL A 505 -20.60 4.19 -28.23
C VAL A 505 -20.92 4.13 -29.71
N THR A 506 -19.88 4.00 -30.52
CA THR A 506 -19.94 3.84 -31.97
C THR A 506 -19.53 2.41 -32.34
N ASN A 507 -20.33 1.72 -33.15
CA ASN A 507 -19.99 0.40 -33.68
C ASN A 507 -19.06 0.52 -34.89
N VAL A 508 -17.84 0.02 -34.74
CA VAL A 508 -16.81 -0.07 -35.80
C VAL A 508 -16.65 -1.48 -36.35
N GLY A 509 -17.26 -2.48 -35.70
CA GLY A 509 -17.26 -3.88 -36.11
C GLY A 509 -18.33 -4.20 -37.17
N GLN A 510 -18.91 -5.39 -37.07
CA GLN A 510 -19.88 -5.88 -38.06
C GLN A 510 -21.18 -5.06 -38.11
N VAL A 511 -21.74 -4.95 -39.31
CA VAL A 511 -23.07 -4.36 -39.52
C VAL A 511 -24.12 -5.35 -39.02
N ASN A 512 -25.02 -4.91 -38.14
CA ASN A 512 -26.04 -5.73 -37.44
C ASN A 512 -25.51 -6.51 -36.23
N ALA A 513 -24.88 -5.82 -35.27
CA ALA A 513 -24.40 -6.40 -34.01
C ALA A 513 -25.30 -6.04 -32.82
N VAL A 514 -25.44 -6.98 -31.87
CA VAL A 514 -26.22 -6.80 -30.64
C VAL A 514 -25.31 -7.00 -29.44
N TYR A 515 -25.12 -5.96 -28.63
CA TYR A 515 -24.28 -6.01 -27.44
C TYR A 515 -25.13 -6.04 -26.17
N LYS A 516 -24.76 -6.89 -25.20
CA LYS A 516 -25.36 -6.97 -23.88
C LYS A 516 -24.41 -6.44 -22.81
N ALA A 517 -24.94 -5.69 -21.84
CA ALA A 517 -24.16 -5.17 -20.72
C ALA A 517 -23.91 -6.25 -19.66
N PHE A 518 -22.67 -6.36 -19.21
CA PHE A 518 -22.21 -7.13 -18.06
C PHE A 518 -21.50 -6.17 -17.11
N PHE A 519 -21.79 -6.22 -15.81
CA PHE A 519 -21.20 -5.25 -14.92
C PHE A 519 -21.04 -5.75 -13.48
N GLN A 520 -20.04 -5.18 -12.81
CA GLN A 520 -19.73 -5.40 -11.41
C GLN A 520 -19.81 -4.06 -10.69
N ALA A 521 -20.77 -3.93 -9.78
CA ALA A 521 -20.95 -2.72 -9.00
C ALA A 521 -19.79 -2.55 -7.98
N PRO A 522 -19.27 -1.33 -7.76
CA PRO A 522 -18.34 -1.07 -6.69
C PRO A 522 -18.89 -1.46 -5.31
N ALA A 523 -18.05 -1.98 -4.43
CA ALA A 523 -18.48 -2.41 -3.09
C ALA A 523 -19.16 -1.25 -2.32
N GLY A 524 -20.38 -1.47 -1.84
CA GLY A 524 -21.18 -0.45 -1.15
C GLY A 524 -22.01 0.46 -2.08
N VAL A 525 -22.03 0.19 -3.39
CA VAL A 525 -22.77 0.95 -4.40
C VAL A 525 -23.70 0.03 -5.19
N GLU A 526 -24.95 0.43 -5.38
CA GLU A 526 -25.89 -0.14 -6.35
C GLU A 526 -25.62 0.47 -7.72
N MET A 527 -25.56 -0.35 -8.77
CA MET A 527 -25.30 0.10 -10.13
C MET A 527 -26.30 -0.49 -11.12
N ALA A 528 -26.78 0.33 -12.07
CA ALA A 528 -27.65 -0.11 -13.16
C ALA A 528 -27.32 0.58 -14.49
N VAL A 529 -27.55 -0.13 -15.60
CA VAL A 529 -27.26 0.30 -16.98
C VAL A 529 -28.53 0.27 -17.82
N GLU A 530 -28.81 1.35 -18.55
CA GLU A 530 -30.03 1.51 -19.34
C GLU A 530 -29.74 2.14 -20.73
N PRO A 531 -30.12 1.52 -21.85
CA PRO A 531 -30.67 0.16 -21.95
C PRO A 531 -29.59 -0.90 -21.67
N PRO A 532 -29.95 -2.09 -21.16
CA PRO A 532 -28.99 -3.18 -20.93
C PRO A 532 -28.54 -3.90 -22.23
N VAL A 533 -29.15 -3.54 -23.38
CA VAL A 533 -28.87 -4.11 -24.70
C VAL A 533 -28.79 -2.99 -25.73
N LEU A 534 -27.73 -3.00 -26.54
CA LEU A 534 -27.52 -2.06 -27.64
C LEU A 534 -27.60 -2.80 -28.98
N VAL A 535 -28.48 -2.33 -29.87
CA VAL A 535 -28.71 -2.96 -31.19
C VAL A 535 -28.24 -2.02 -32.31
N PHE A 536 -27.14 -2.38 -32.96
CA PHE A 536 -26.56 -1.61 -34.06
C PHE A 536 -27.00 -2.17 -35.40
N ASN A 537 -27.20 -1.30 -36.38
CA ASN A 537 -27.52 -1.69 -37.76
C ASN A 537 -26.95 -0.67 -38.75
N LYS A 538 -27.20 -0.85 -40.05
CA LYS A 538 -26.68 0.04 -41.11
C LYS A 538 -27.03 1.52 -40.89
N ASN A 539 -28.19 1.81 -40.30
CA ASN A 539 -28.70 3.18 -40.07
C ASN A 539 -28.45 3.68 -38.64
N ARG A 540 -28.03 2.79 -37.72
CA ARG A 540 -27.85 3.08 -36.30
C ARG A 540 -26.48 2.57 -35.84
N ARG A 541 -25.44 3.35 -36.14
CA ARG A 541 -24.05 3.04 -35.77
C ARG A 541 -23.63 3.64 -34.44
N VAL A 542 -24.32 4.67 -33.95
CA VAL A 542 -24.03 5.36 -32.69
C VAL A 542 -25.22 5.14 -31.73
N GLN A 543 -24.94 4.77 -30.49
CA GLN A 543 -25.95 4.64 -29.45
C GLN A 543 -25.44 5.14 -28.11
N SER A 544 -26.34 5.73 -27.32
CA SER A 544 -26.05 6.17 -25.97
C SER A 544 -26.72 5.26 -24.95
N PHE A 545 -26.10 5.15 -23.78
CA PHE A 545 -26.62 4.46 -22.61
C PHE A 545 -26.34 5.29 -21.36
N ARG A 546 -27.13 5.05 -20.32
CA ARG A 546 -27.04 5.71 -19.03
C ARG A 546 -26.61 4.70 -17.98
N VAL A 547 -25.63 5.08 -17.16
CA VAL A 547 -25.21 4.31 -15.98
C VAL A 547 -25.62 5.09 -14.75
N THR A 548 -26.22 4.39 -13.79
CA THR A 548 -26.69 4.97 -12.53
C THR A 548 -25.97 4.32 -11.35
N PHE A 549 -25.62 5.13 -10.36
CA PHE A 549 -24.91 4.74 -9.16
C PHE A 549 -25.69 5.24 -7.95
N LYS A 550 -25.94 4.36 -6.98
CA LYS A 550 -26.64 4.71 -5.75
C LYS A 550 -25.87 4.18 -4.55
N ALA A 551 -25.57 5.04 -3.58
CA ALA A 551 -24.86 4.62 -2.38
C ALA A 551 -25.80 3.75 -1.50
N THR A 552 -25.37 2.53 -1.18
CA THR A 552 -26.14 1.62 -0.29
C THR A 552 -25.80 1.82 1.19
N ARG A 553 -24.70 2.53 1.48
CA ARG A 553 -24.19 2.80 2.83
C ARG A 553 -23.83 4.28 2.98
N LYS A 554 -24.10 4.88 4.15
CA LYS A 554 -23.89 6.31 4.45
C LYS A 554 -22.52 6.62 5.09
N VAL A 555 -21.48 5.82 4.79
CA VAL A 555 -20.15 5.94 5.43
C VAL A 555 -19.16 6.50 4.43
N GLN A 556 -18.40 7.52 4.85
CA GLN A 556 -17.29 8.07 4.07
C GLN A 556 -16.18 7.01 3.96
N GLY A 557 -15.71 6.75 2.75
CA GLY A 557 -14.68 5.73 2.50
C GLY A 557 -13.70 6.13 1.40
N ASP A 558 -12.73 5.27 1.14
CA ASP A 558 -11.80 5.37 0.00
C ASP A 558 -12.51 4.99 -1.31
N TYR A 559 -11.82 5.14 -2.44
CA TYR A 559 -12.35 4.66 -3.72
C TYR A 559 -12.64 3.15 -3.67
N ARG A 560 -13.70 2.77 -4.37
CA ARG A 560 -14.16 1.39 -4.57
C ARG A 560 -14.27 1.16 -6.06
N PHE A 561 -13.82 -0.01 -6.51
CA PHE A 561 -13.69 -0.29 -7.93
C PHE A 561 -14.75 -1.29 -8.40
N GLY A 562 -15.17 -1.11 -9.64
CA GLY A 562 -16.09 -1.97 -10.38
C GLY A 562 -15.76 -1.94 -11.87
N SER A 563 -16.62 -2.53 -12.69
CA SER A 563 -16.45 -2.52 -14.15
C SER A 563 -17.78 -2.63 -14.89
N LEU A 564 -17.79 -2.17 -16.14
CA LEU A 564 -18.87 -2.39 -17.11
C LEU A 564 -18.24 -2.94 -18.40
N ALA A 565 -18.84 -3.96 -18.99
CA ALA A 565 -18.42 -4.54 -20.25
C ALA A 565 -19.60 -4.78 -21.19
N TRP A 566 -19.39 -4.57 -22.50
CA TRP A 566 -20.34 -4.91 -23.56
C TRP A 566 -19.86 -6.14 -24.32
N HIS A 567 -20.74 -7.12 -24.52
CA HIS A 567 -20.42 -8.36 -25.23
C HIS A 567 -21.43 -8.68 -26.31
N ASP A 568 -20.96 -9.07 -27.50
CA ASP A 568 -21.78 -9.37 -28.68
C ASP A 568 -22.23 -10.83 -28.81
N GLY A 569 -21.78 -11.71 -27.90
CA GLY A 569 -21.99 -13.16 -28.01
C GLY A 569 -20.94 -13.89 -28.87
N GLY A 570 -19.98 -13.15 -29.43
CA GLY A 570 -18.86 -13.64 -30.24
C GLY A 570 -17.52 -13.37 -29.56
N SER A 571 -16.60 -12.72 -30.28
CA SER A 571 -15.24 -12.44 -29.79
C SER A 571 -15.08 -11.05 -29.16
N HIS A 572 -16.06 -10.15 -29.27
CA HIS A 572 -15.90 -8.76 -28.81
C HIS A 572 -16.30 -8.60 -27.34
N TRP A 573 -15.40 -8.00 -26.57
CA TRP A 573 -15.59 -7.58 -25.19
C TRP A 573 -15.08 -6.15 -25.05
N VAL A 574 -15.98 -5.21 -24.75
CA VAL A 574 -15.65 -3.79 -24.63
C VAL A 574 -15.83 -3.36 -23.18
N ARG A 575 -14.72 -3.30 -22.43
CA ARG A 575 -14.70 -3.08 -20.97
C ARG A 575 -14.30 -1.65 -20.63
N ILE A 576 -14.93 -1.08 -19.60
CA ILE A 576 -14.52 0.17 -18.95
C ILE A 576 -14.37 -0.02 -17.43
N PRO A 577 -13.31 0.49 -16.78
CA PRO A 577 -13.16 0.49 -15.34
C PRO A 577 -14.05 1.56 -14.68
N ILE A 578 -14.45 1.30 -13.43
CA ILE A 578 -15.28 2.20 -12.63
C ILE A 578 -14.62 2.39 -11.26
N ALA A 579 -14.44 3.63 -10.82
CA ALA A 579 -14.01 3.99 -9.46
C ALA A 579 -15.01 4.94 -8.81
N VAL A 580 -15.47 4.62 -7.60
CA VAL A 580 -16.47 5.41 -6.88
C VAL A 580 -16.05 5.61 -5.43
N ARG A 581 -16.11 6.86 -4.96
CA ARG A 581 -15.90 7.20 -3.56
C ARG A 581 -17.18 7.80 -2.98
N ILE A 582 -17.67 7.24 -1.88
CA ILE A 582 -18.91 7.69 -1.22
C ILE A 582 -18.58 8.89 -0.31
N ARG A 583 -19.26 10.02 -0.51
CA ARG A 583 -19.16 11.23 0.32
C ARG A 583 -20.45 11.52 1.07
N ARG A 584 -20.33 12.05 2.28
CA ARG A 584 -21.43 12.14 3.25
C ARG A 584 -22.14 13.52 3.32
N HIS A 585 -21.61 14.62 2.75
CA HIS A 585 -22.15 15.98 2.97
C HIS A 585 -22.47 16.80 1.71
N ASP A 586 -23.61 17.50 1.77
CA ASP A 586 -24.01 18.59 0.87
C ASP A 586 -23.40 19.93 1.28
N ASP A 587 -23.54 20.96 0.42
CA ASP A 587 -23.11 22.33 0.72
C ASP A 587 -23.73 22.80 2.04
N ALA A 588 -22.87 23.25 2.96
CA ALA A 588 -23.23 23.59 4.33
C ALA A 588 -24.29 24.71 4.38
N ASP A 589 -24.30 25.59 3.39
CA ASP A 589 -25.19 26.75 3.34
C ASP A 589 -26.57 26.35 2.79
N VAL A 590 -26.62 25.45 1.81
CA VAL A 590 -27.87 24.89 1.26
C VAL A 590 -28.59 24.03 2.32
N VAL A 591 -27.84 23.21 3.05
CA VAL A 591 -28.38 22.38 4.14
C VAL A 591 -28.92 23.26 5.27
N THR A 592 -28.20 24.33 5.63
CA THR A 592 -28.65 25.29 6.64
C THR A 592 -29.92 26.01 6.20
N GLY A 593 -30.01 26.43 4.93
CA GLY A 593 -31.22 27.00 4.36
C GLY A 593 -32.44 26.08 4.49
N SER A 594 -32.27 24.79 4.16
CA SER A 594 -33.36 23.81 4.27
C SER A 594 -33.85 23.57 5.72
N HIS A 595 -32.95 23.64 6.71
CA HIS A 595 -33.34 23.52 8.12
C HIS A 595 -34.17 24.72 8.58
N HIS A 596 -33.81 25.92 8.12
CA HIS A 596 -34.57 27.14 8.41
C HIS A 596 -35.93 27.14 7.73
N ASP A 597 -36.03 26.70 6.47
CA ASP A 597 -37.30 26.57 5.76
C ASP A 597 -38.23 25.54 6.46
N MET A 598 -37.67 24.42 6.91
CA MET A 598 -38.42 23.39 7.64
C MET A 598 -38.92 23.89 9.00
N LEU A 599 -38.07 24.57 9.78
CA LEU A 599 -38.48 25.17 11.04
C LEU A 599 -39.50 26.29 10.83
N ALA A 600 -39.34 27.12 9.81
CA ALA A 600 -40.27 28.20 9.48
C ALA A 600 -41.66 27.64 9.16
N SER A 601 -41.75 26.47 8.51
CA SER A 601 -43.03 25.80 8.23
C SER A 601 -43.80 25.37 9.48
N VAL A 602 -43.11 25.18 10.61
CA VAL A 602 -43.69 24.75 11.89
C VAL A 602 -43.86 25.91 12.87
N LEU A 603 -42.98 26.90 12.80
CA LEU A 603 -42.95 28.04 13.71
C LEU A 603 -43.64 29.28 13.16
N GLY A 604 -44.03 29.27 11.88
CA GLY A 604 -44.84 30.31 11.24
C GLY A 604 -44.04 31.50 10.69
N SER A 605 -42.73 31.60 10.95
CA SER A 605 -41.86 32.64 10.39
C SER A 605 -40.39 32.20 10.31
N LYS A 606 -39.65 32.78 9.36
CA LYS A 606 -38.21 32.52 9.20
C LYS A 606 -37.39 33.13 10.34
N GLU A 607 -37.83 34.25 10.90
CA GLU A 607 -37.18 34.92 12.03
C GLU A 607 -37.24 34.05 13.29
N VAL A 608 -38.41 33.47 13.59
CA VAL A 608 -38.59 32.57 14.75
C VAL A 608 -37.85 31.23 14.51
N ALA A 609 -37.77 30.77 13.26
CA ALA A 609 -36.96 29.61 12.89
C ALA A 609 -35.45 29.85 13.12
N LEU A 610 -34.96 31.05 12.81
CA LEU A 610 -33.57 31.44 13.06
C LEU A 610 -33.25 31.56 14.56
N GLU A 611 -34.19 32.03 15.37
CA GLU A 611 -33.99 32.17 16.83
C GLU A 611 -34.13 30.85 17.59
N SER A 612 -34.94 29.93 17.09
CA SER A 612 -35.22 28.64 17.74
C SER A 612 -34.16 27.58 17.45
N ILE A 613 -33.41 27.70 16.35
CA ILE A 613 -32.36 26.73 15.99
C ILE A 613 -31.17 26.88 16.95
N VAL A 614 -30.85 25.79 17.65
CA VAL A 614 -29.72 25.71 18.58
C VAL A 614 -28.46 25.28 17.83
N TYR A 615 -28.58 24.27 16.98
CA TYR A 615 -27.48 23.78 16.13
C TYR A 615 -28.03 23.34 14.77
N SER A 616 -27.37 23.76 13.69
CA SER A 616 -27.57 23.22 12.35
C SER A 616 -26.46 22.21 12.06
N TYR A 617 -26.77 20.90 12.09
CA TYR A 617 -25.82 19.85 11.77
C TYR A 617 -25.73 19.73 10.25
N ARG A 618 -24.60 20.16 9.69
CA ARG A 618 -24.39 20.29 8.23
C ARG A 618 -23.17 19.54 7.69
N HIS A 619 -22.36 18.96 8.58
CA HIS A 619 -21.07 18.35 8.25
C HIS A 619 -20.94 16.88 8.64
N SER A 620 -21.98 16.26 9.23
CA SER A 620 -21.96 14.82 9.55
C SER A 620 -23.30 14.11 9.29
N PHE A 621 -24.42 14.81 9.29
CA PHE A 621 -25.74 14.35 8.81
C PHE A 621 -26.59 15.61 8.64
N SER A 622 -27.62 15.60 7.79
CA SER A 622 -28.59 16.71 7.74
C SER A 622 -29.57 16.53 8.90
N GLY A 623 -29.60 17.54 9.78
CA GLY A 623 -30.48 17.62 10.93
C GLY A 623 -30.21 18.90 11.71
N PHE A 624 -31.13 19.28 12.57
CA PHE A 624 -30.99 20.44 13.42
C PHE A 624 -31.47 20.13 14.84
N ALA A 625 -30.86 20.79 15.82
CA ALA A 625 -31.43 20.91 17.15
C ALA A 625 -32.15 22.26 17.23
N ALA A 626 -33.39 22.27 17.68
CA ALA A 626 -34.17 23.49 17.85
C ALA A 626 -35.01 23.42 19.14
N ARG A 627 -35.29 24.58 19.73
CA ARG A 627 -36.19 24.70 20.89
C ARG A 627 -37.63 24.69 20.38
N LEU A 628 -38.33 23.59 20.62
CA LEU A 628 -39.71 23.38 20.17
C LEU A 628 -40.55 22.89 21.35
N THR A 629 -41.84 23.23 21.33
CA THR A 629 -42.84 22.58 22.19
C THR A 629 -43.17 21.18 21.65
N GLU A 630 -43.69 20.30 22.51
CA GLU A 630 -44.06 18.93 22.13
C GLU A 630 -45.08 18.90 20.97
N ALA A 631 -46.04 19.83 20.97
CA ALA A 631 -46.99 20.01 19.88
C ALA A 631 -46.30 20.38 18.55
N GLN A 632 -45.35 21.33 18.56
CA GLN A 632 -44.60 21.73 17.37
C GLN A 632 -43.69 20.60 16.86
N ALA A 633 -43.03 19.88 17.76
CA ALA A 633 -42.17 18.75 17.42
C ALA A 633 -42.96 17.62 16.71
N SER A 634 -44.20 17.39 17.11
CA SER A 634 -45.08 16.37 16.50
C SER A 634 -45.54 16.71 15.07
N THR A 635 -45.45 17.98 14.67
CA THR A 635 -45.89 18.45 13.35
C THR A 635 -44.79 18.51 12.28
N ILE A 636 -43.53 18.28 12.64
CA ILE A 636 -42.42 18.26 11.68
C ILE A 636 -42.57 17.07 10.73
N ARG A 637 -42.59 17.36 9.42
CA ARG A 637 -42.61 16.36 8.34
C ARG A 637 -41.25 16.32 7.62
N ASP A 638 -41.00 15.22 6.89
CA ASP A 638 -39.77 14.99 6.10
C ASP A 638 -38.46 14.85 6.90
N VAL A 639 -38.54 14.33 8.14
CA VAL A 639 -37.38 13.97 8.97
C VAL A 639 -37.38 12.48 9.32
N ILE A 640 -36.20 11.87 9.44
CA ILE A 640 -36.05 10.43 9.74
C ILE A 640 -36.50 10.09 11.18
N SER A 641 -36.28 11.00 12.13
CA SER A 641 -36.76 10.87 13.52
C SER A 641 -36.65 12.19 14.27
N VAL A 642 -37.61 12.50 15.14
CA VAL A 642 -37.52 13.57 16.14
C VAL A 642 -37.27 12.94 17.50
N ARG A 643 -36.27 13.43 18.25
CA ARG A 643 -35.91 12.92 19.58
C ARG A 643 -35.62 14.10 20.51
N GLU A 644 -36.08 14.01 21.75
CA GLU A 644 -35.73 14.97 22.79
C GLU A 644 -34.22 14.97 23.03
N ASN A 645 -33.63 16.16 23.19
CA ASN A 645 -32.19 16.32 23.42
C ASN A 645 -31.81 15.75 24.81
N GLN A 646 -31.03 14.67 24.83
CA GLN A 646 -30.53 14.06 26.05
C GLN A 646 -29.07 14.45 26.31
N ILE A 647 -28.74 14.72 27.58
CA ILE A 647 -27.35 14.92 28.01
C ILE A 647 -26.68 13.54 28.11
N HIS A 648 -25.86 13.19 27.11
CA HIS A 648 -25.04 11.97 27.13
C HIS A 648 -23.68 12.22 27.83
N ARG A 649 -23.25 11.30 28.70
CA ARG A 649 -21.92 11.34 29.35
C ARG A 649 -20.85 10.76 28.41
N LEU A 650 -19.73 11.47 28.27
CA LEU A 650 -18.55 10.99 27.54
C LEU A 650 -17.81 9.93 28.38
N HIS A 651 -17.57 8.74 27.82
CA HIS A 651 -16.52 7.83 28.28
C HIS A 651 -15.45 7.78 27.20
N THR A 652 -14.25 8.28 27.45
CA THR A 652 -13.16 8.22 26.46
C THR A 652 -11.90 7.55 26.98
N SER A 653 -11.87 6.24 26.78
CA SER A 653 -10.79 5.29 27.02
C SER A 653 -11.26 4.06 26.26
N ARG A 654 -10.69 3.76 25.08
CA ARG A 654 -11.48 3.10 24.03
C ARG A 654 -11.09 1.67 23.69
N SER A 655 -9.80 1.31 23.73
CA SER A 655 -9.31 0.07 23.13
C SER A 655 -10.02 -1.19 23.64
N TRP A 656 -10.27 -1.27 24.94
CA TRP A 656 -10.93 -2.40 25.56
C TRP A 656 -12.44 -2.50 25.29
N ASP A 657 -13.14 -1.37 25.27
CA ASP A 657 -14.55 -1.32 24.89
C ASP A 657 -14.72 -1.66 23.41
N PHE A 658 -13.77 -1.23 22.57
CA PHE A 658 -13.70 -1.59 21.15
C PHE A 658 -13.55 -3.10 20.94
N LEU A 659 -12.79 -3.79 21.81
CA LEU A 659 -12.70 -5.26 21.83
C LEU A 659 -13.90 -5.96 22.49
N GLY A 660 -14.94 -5.21 22.89
CA GLY A 660 -16.14 -5.75 23.53
C GLY A 660 -15.93 -6.22 24.97
N MET A 661 -14.90 -5.73 25.67
CA MET A 661 -14.61 -6.07 27.06
C MET A 661 -15.05 -4.95 28.02
N ASP A 662 -16.37 -4.73 28.12
CA ASP A 662 -16.95 -3.74 29.03
C ASP A 662 -16.87 -4.24 30.49
N TYR A 663 -16.10 -3.53 31.31
CA TYR A 663 -15.84 -3.90 32.71
C TYR A 663 -17.07 -3.78 33.62
N ARG A 664 -18.11 -3.07 33.17
CA ARG A 664 -19.35 -2.83 33.94
C ARG A 664 -20.38 -3.93 33.73
N GLN A 665 -20.18 -4.83 32.78
CA GLN A 665 -21.13 -5.91 32.51
C GLN A 665 -21.07 -6.95 33.64
N PRO A 666 -22.15 -7.12 34.44
CA PRO A 666 -22.13 -7.96 35.64
C PRO A 666 -21.87 -9.45 35.37
N ASN A 667 -22.10 -9.90 34.13
CA ASN A 667 -21.86 -11.27 33.66
C ASN A 667 -20.95 -11.31 32.41
N GLY A 668 -20.23 -10.23 32.14
CA GLY A 668 -19.27 -10.16 31.03
C GLY A 668 -18.04 -11.03 31.28
N LEU A 669 -17.20 -11.20 30.25
CA LEU A 669 -15.98 -12.02 30.33
C LEU A 669 -15.09 -11.66 31.53
N LEU A 670 -14.90 -10.36 31.78
CA LEU A 670 -14.08 -9.88 32.90
C LEU A 670 -14.63 -10.33 34.26
N ALA A 671 -15.94 -10.17 34.49
CA ALA A 671 -16.56 -10.60 35.75
C ALA A 671 -16.41 -12.12 35.95
N LYS A 672 -16.65 -12.92 34.89
CA LYS A 672 -16.48 -14.39 34.93
C LYS A 672 -15.05 -14.81 35.25
N ALA A 673 -14.06 -14.11 34.68
CA ALA A 673 -12.64 -14.35 34.93
C ALA A 673 -12.10 -13.61 36.18
N LYS A 674 -12.98 -13.06 37.03
CA LYS A 674 -12.61 -12.27 38.22
C LYS A 674 -11.59 -11.16 37.91
N TYR A 675 -11.71 -10.54 36.73
CA TYR A 675 -10.83 -9.48 36.25
C TYR A 675 -9.34 -9.87 36.19
N GLY A 676 -9.04 -11.19 36.15
CA GLY A 676 -7.69 -11.74 36.18
C GLY A 676 -7.05 -11.81 37.57
N GLU A 677 -7.85 -11.82 38.64
CA GLU A 677 -7.36 -11.91 40.01
C GLU A 677 -6.37 -13.06 40.22
N ASP A 678 -5.26 -12.75 40.91
CA ASP A 678 -4.14 -13.65 41.23
C ASP A 678 -3.35 -14.27 40.06
N ILE A 679 -3.64 -13.87 38.82
CA ILE A 679 -2.74 -14.07 37.68
C ILE A 679 -1.58 -13.08 37.77
N ILE A 680 -0.35 -13.55 37.53
CA ILE A 680 0.87 -12.74 37.58
C ILE A 680 1.38 -12.48 36.16
N ILE A 681 1.31 -11.23 35.72
CA ILE A 681 1.85 -10.79 34.42
C ILE A 681 3.27 -10.28 34.64
N GLY A 682 4.25 -11.01 34.12
CA GLY A 682 5.64 -10.56 34.02
C GLY A 682 5.83 -9.66 32.80
N VAL A 683 6.41 -8.48 33.00
CA VAL A 683 6.67 -7.49 31.95
C VAL A 683 8.18 -7.26 31.87
N ILE A 684 8.77 -7.49 30.70
CA ILE A 684 10.19 -7.25 30.44
C ILE A 684 10.30 -6.02 29.53
N ASP A 685 10.80 -4.90 30.08
CA ASP A 685 10.69 -3.57 29.44
C ASP A 685 11.69 -2.53 30.04
N THR A 686 11.39 -1.23 29.93
CA THR A 686 12.20 -0.09 30.43
C THR A 686 12.03 0.20 31.93
N GLY A 687 11.29 -0.64 32.65
CA GLY A 687 10.98 -0.46 34.08
C GLY A 687 9.55 -0.01 34.34
N ILE A 688 9.25 0.41 35.58
CA ILE A 688 7.89 0.82 35.97
C ILE A 688 7.85 2.10 36.80
N THR A 689 6.72 2.81 36.72
CA THR A 689 6.38 3.92 37.61
C THR A 689 5.41 3.49 38.73
N PRO A 690 5.91 3.06 39.90
CA PRO A 690 5.07 2.47 40.96
C PRO A 690 4.05 3.43 41.56
N GLU A 691 4.31 4.75 41.54
CA GLU A 691 3.40 5.76 42.08
C GLU A 691 2.19 6.05 41.16
N SER A 692 2.12 5.43 39.99
CA SER A 692 0.98 5.59 39.09
C SER A 692 -0.29 4.99 39.72
N PRO A 693 -1.45 5.67 39.66
CA PRO A 693 -2.72 5.11 40.12
C PRO A 693 -3.06 3.75 39.49
N SER A 694 -2.59 3.49 38.26
CA SER A 694 -2.73 2.20 37.58
C SER A 694 -2.12 1.02 38.35
N PHE A 695 -1.20 1.27 39.30
CA PHE A 695 -0.56 0.25 40.13
C PHE A 695 -0.87 0.40 41.63
N ALA A 696 -1.89 1.17 41.98
CA ALA A 696 -2.43 1.18 43.34
C ALA A 696 -3.01 -0.20 43.70
N ASP A 697 -2.87 -0.58 44.97
CA ASP A 697 -3.20 -1.92 45.46
C ASP A 697 -4.42 -1.96 46.39
N ASP A 698 -5.28 -0.95 46.29
CA ASP A 698 -6.56 -0.90 47.00
C ASP A 698 -7.42 -2.13 46.69
N GLY A 699 -7.87 -2.80 47.75
CA GLY A 699 -8.71 -3.99 47.67
C GLY A 699 -7.97 -5.28 47.25
N TYR A 700 -6.64 -5.32 47.23
CA TYR A 700 -5.89 -6.56 46.96
C TYR A 700 -5.59 -7.35 48.23
N GLY A 701 -5.70 -8.68 48.14
CA GLY A 701 -5.16 -9.62 49.13
C GLY A 701 -3.62 -9.70 49.08
N PRO A 702 -2.97 -10.47 49.97
CA PRO A 702 -1.53 -10.70 49.89
C PRO A 702 -1.13 -11.29 48.53
N PRO A 703 0.14 -11.14 48.10
CA PRO A 703 0.63 -11.81 46.88
C PRO A 703 0.38 -13.33 46.93
N PRO A 704 0.10 -13.98 45.79
CA PRO A 704 -0.12 -15.43 45.74
C PRO A 704 1.06 -16.21 46.34
N SER A 705 0.79 -17.31 47.05
CA SER A 705 1.84 -18.10 47.73
C SER A 705 2.88 -18.71 46.80
N LYS A 706 2.56 -18.85 45.51
CA LYS A 706 3.49 -19.31 44.47
C LYS A 706 4.55 -18.27 44.09
N TRP A 707 4.31 -16.99 44.41
CA TRP A 707 5.20 -15.89 44.05
C TRP A 707 6.50 -15.92 44.86
N LYS A 708 7.65 -15.91 44.17
CA LYS A 708 8.99 -15.92 44.78
C LYS A 708 9.84 -14.71 44.42
N GLY A 709 9.30 -13.79 43.64
CA GLY A 709 10.03 -12.60 43.21
C GLY A 709 10.28 -11.60 44.32
N VAL A 710 11.22 -10.69 44.06
CA VAL A 710 11.68 -9.68 45.01
C VAL A 710 11.41 -8.27 44.52
N CYS A 711 11.43 -7.32 45.44
CA CYS A 711 11.46 -5.89 45.13
C CYS A 711 12.89 -5.36 45.26
N GLN A 712 13.63 -5.33 44.16
CA GLN A 712 15.02 -4.90 44.15
C GLN A 712 15.12 -3.39 44.40
N VAL A 713 15.86 -3.01 45.44
CA VAL A 713 16.08 -1.60 45.80
C VAL A 713 17.14 -0.95 44.91
N GLY A 714 16.98 0.34 44.65
CA GLY A 714 17.95 1.14 43.91
C GLY A 714 17.66 2.64 44.04
N PRO A 715 18.42 3.52 43.37
CA PRO A 715 18.13 4.94 43.36
C PRO A 715 16.71 5.22 42.87
N SER A 716 15.98 6.08 43.59
CA SER A 716 14.58 6.40 43.31
C SER A 716 13.60 5.20 43.31
N PHE A 717 13.99 4.05 43.89
CA PHE A 717 13.13 2.85 43.98
C PHE A 717 13.36 2.13 45.33
N LYS A 718 12.35 2.15 46.22
CA LYS A 718 12.48 1.64 47.60
C LYS A 718 11.79 0.27 47.71
N ALA A 719 12.07 -0.48 48.78
CA ALA A 719 11.39 -1.77 49.01
C ALA A 719 9.85 -1.63 49.04
N LYS A 720 9.35 -0.50 49.55
CA LYS A 720 7.92 -0.13 49.57
C LYS A 720 7.35 0.33 48.22
N SER A 721 8.17 0.42 47.17
CA SER A 721 7.71 0.73 45.82
C SER A 721 6.93 -0.45 45.21
N CYS A 722 7.21 -1.68 45.64
CA CYS A 722 6.33 -2.81 45.41
C CYS A 722 5.24 -2.86 46.47
N ASN A 723 4.06 -3.30 46.06
CA ASN A 723 2.85 -3.38 46.87
C ASN A 723 2.09 -4.66 46.49
N ARG A 724 0.79 -4.75 46.79
CA ARG A 724 0.02 -5.95 46.43
C ARG A 724 -0.37 -6.00 44.94
N LYS A 725 -0.23 -4.91 44.19
CA LYS A 725 -0.50 -4.85 42.74
C LYS A 725 0.78 -5.09 41.93
N LEU A 726 1.80 -4.24 42.14
CA LEU A 726 3.17 -4.44 41.68
C LEU A 726 3.91 -5.29 42.71
N ILE A 727 3.91 -6.61 42.53
CA ILE A 727 4.37 -7.56 43.56
C ILE A 727 5.88 -7.83 43.52
N GLY A 728 6.56 -7.42 42.45
CA GLY A 728 8.02 -7.43 42.38
C GLY A 728 8.56 -6.62 41.20
N ALA A 729 9.82 -6.23 41.34
CA ALA A 729 10.51 -5.38 40.39
C ALA A 729 12.01 -5.66 40.45
N ARG A 730 12.62 -6.01 39.31
CA ARG A 730 14.06 -6.28 39.15
C ARG A 730 14.63 -5.48 37.98
N TRP A 731 15.94 -5.33 37.92
CA TRP A 731 16.64 -4.72 36.79
C TRP A 731 17.95 -5.46 36.47
N TYR A 732 18.32 -5.47 35.19
CA TYR A 732 19.46 -6.23 34.66
C TYR A 732 20.28 -5.36 33.71
N ILE A 733 21.59 -5.37 33.90
CA ILE A 733 22.53 -4.65 33.05
C ILE A 733 23.84 -5.44 32.91
N ASP A 734 24.45 -5.38 31.73
CA ASP A 734 25.80 -5.85 31.46
C ASP A 734 26.79 -4.68 31.33
N ASP A 735 28.08 -5.00 31.37
CA ASP A 735 29.17 -4.01 31.37
C ASP A 735 29.20 -3.13 30.11
N ASP A 736 28.81 -3.68 28.96
CA ASP A 736 28.81 -2.94 27.69
C ASP A 736 27.66 -1.92 27.66
N THR A 737 26.46 -2.35 28.07
CA THR A 737 25.29 -1.48 28.20
C THR A 737 25.54 -0.36 29.22
N LEU A 738 26.21 -0.67 30.33
CA LEU A 738 26.56 0.31 31.36
C LEU A 738 27.50 1.41 30.85
N ARG A 739 28.39 1.10 29.90
CA ARG A 739 29.34 2.08 29.33
C ARG A 739 28.69 3.04 28.33
N SER A 740 27.60 2.63 27.69
CA SER A 740 26.97 3.35 26.57
C SER A 740 25.65 4.05 26.93
N MET A 741 25.13 3.89 28.14
CA MET A 741 23.84 4.46 28.54
C MET A 741 23.84 5.98 28.68
N SER A 742 22.65 6.57 28.53
CA SER A 742 22.41 7.99 28.79
C SER A 742 22.74 8.39 30.23
N LYS A 743 23.24 9.62 30.44
CA LYS A 743 23.54 10.17 31.76
C LYS A 743 22.31 10.38 32.64
N ASP A 744 21.13 10.49 32.02
CA ASP A 744 19.85 10.73 32.72
C ASP A 744 19.18 9.43 33.18
N GLU A 745 19.82 8.28 32.97
CA GLU A 745 19.31 6.96 33.31
C GLU A 745 19.53 6.63 34.80
N ILE A 746 18.68 5.74 35.34
CA ILE A 746 18.71 5.38 36.77
C ILE A 746 18.83 3.86 36.93
N LEU A 747 19.89 3.42 37.63
CA LEU A 747 20.18 2.01 37.95
C LEU A 747 19.23 1.42 39.01
N SER A 748 17.95 1.37 38.68
CA SER A 748 16.89 0.73 39.45
C SER A 748 15.75 0.29 38.53
N PRO A 749 14.72 -0.43 39.04
CA PRO A 749 13.55 -0.79 38.24
C PRO A 749 12.65 0.40 37.83
N ARG A 750 13.02 1.63 38.19
CA ARG A 750 12.30 2.86 37.84
C ARG A 750 12.30 3.05 36.32
N ASP A 751 11.12 3.36 35.79
CA ASP A 751 10.96 3.80 34.41
C ASP A 751 11.22 5.30 34.27
N VAL A 752 12.15 5.67 33.39
CA VAL A 752 12.42 7.07 32.99
C VAL A 752 12.03 7.34 31.53
N VAL A 753 11.82 6.28 30.74
CA VAL A 753 11.44 6.34 29.31
C VAL A 753 9.91 6.36 29.15
N GLY A 754 9.21 5.67 30.03
CA GLY A 754 7.75 5.57 30.07
C GLY A 754 7.15 4.39 29.33
N HIS A 755 7.94 3.67 28.51
CA HIS A 755 7.46 2.55 27.70
C HIS A 755 6.95 1.40 28.58
N GLY A 756 7.76 0.94 29.54
CA GLY A 756 7.38 -0.15 30.45
C GLY A 756 6.19 0.18 31.36
N THR A 757 6.07 1.44 31.80
CA THR A 757 4.88 1.91 32.53
C THR A 757 3.61 1.84 31.67
N HIS A 758 3.73 2.21 30.39
CA HIS A 758 2.63 2.21 29.43
C HIS A 758 2.18 0.79 29.08
N THR A 759 3.12 -0.09 28.76
CA THR A 759 2.85 -1.50 28.43
C THR A 759 2.29 -2.27 29.62
N ALA A 760 2.88 -2.12 30.82
CA ALA A 760 2.40 -2.76 32.04
C ALA A 760 0.99 -2.30 32.44
N SER A 761 0.69 -1.01 32.32
CA SER A 761 -0.65 -0.48 32.62
C SER A 761 -1.68 -0.88 31.55
N THR A 762 -1.27 -1.08 30.30
CA THR A 762 -2.13 -1.63 29.25
C THR A 762 -2.46 -3.11 29.51
N ALA A 763 -1.50 -3.92 29.96
CA ALA A 763 -1.76 -5.34 30.24
C ALA A 763 -2.58 -5.55 31.53
N GLY A 764 -2.17 -4.89 32.62
CA GLY A 764 -2.67 -5.14 33.96
C GLY A 764 -2.94 -3.90 34.79
N GLY A 765 -3.08 -2.70 34.23
CA GLY A 765 -3.39 -1.50 35.01
C GLY A 765 -4.77 -1.54 35.67
N ASN A 766 -4.89 -0.93 36.85
CA ASN A 766 -6.16 -0.80 37.57
C ASN A 766 -7.17 0.08 36.81
N ILE A 767 -8.43 0.06 37.23
CA ILE A 767 -9.50 0.85 36.63
C ILE A 767 -9.40 2.29 37.14
N ILE A 768 -9.03 3.23 36.27
CA ILE A 768 -8.87 4.65 36.62
C ILE A 768 -9.85 5.51 35.87
N HIS A 769 -10.74 6.18 36.59
CA HIS A 769 -11.72 7.09 36.03
C HIS A 769 -11.13 8.48 35.75
N ASN A 770 -11.74 9.21 34.80
CA ASN A 770 -11.40 10.60 34.43
C ASN A 770 -9.94 10.79 33.97
N ALA A 771 -9.31 9.77 33.40
CA ALA A 771 -8.01 9.88 32.75
C ALA A 771 -8.16 10.59 31.40
N SER A 772 -7.28 11.54 31.09
CA SER A 772 -7.26 12.26 29.81
C SER A 772 -5.89 12.90 29.60
N ILE A 773 -5.62 13.32 28.36
CA ILE A 773 -4.52 14.24 28.02
C ILE A 773 -5.15 15.52 27.53
N LEU A 774 -5.08 16.60 28.32
CA LEU A 774 -5.69 17.90 27.98
C LEU A 774 -7.17 17.80 27.55
N GLY A 775 -7.93 16.87 28.16
CA GLY A 775 -9.33 16.59 27.81
C GLY A 775 -9.52 15.69 26.58
N LEU A 776 -8.46 15.40 25.81
CA LEU A 776 -8.47 14.40 24.75
C LEU A 776 -8.52 13.00 25.36
N ALA A 777 -9.30 12.14 24.72
CA ALA A 777 -9.57 10.80 25.23
C ALA A 777 -9.88 10.79 26.76
N ALA A 778 -10.85 11.58 27.21
CA ALA A 778 -11.25 11.65 28.62
C ALA A 778 -12.16 10.50 29.10
N GLY A 779 -11.69 9.55 29.89
CA GLY A 779 -12.50 8.40 30.29
C GLY A 779 -11.87 7.48 31.33
N THR A 780 -12.22 6.20 31.27
CA THR A 780 -11.76 5.16 32.19
C THR A 780 -10.60 4.33 31.61
N VAL A 781 -9.36 4.71 31.88
CA VAL A 781 -8.19 3.92 31.46
C VAL A 781 -8.05 2.69 32.36
N ARG A 782 -7.80 1.52 31.77
CA ARG A 782 -7.62 0.24 32.48
C ARG A 782 -6.77 -0.72 31.67
N GLY A 783 -6.18 -1.72 32.32
CA GLY A 783 -5.48 -2.81 31.65
C GLY A 783 -6.39 -3.99 31.31
N GLY A 784 -5.96 -4.89 30.44
CA GLY A 784 -6.71 -6.07 29.98
C GLY A 784 -7.24 -6.96 31.10
N ALA A 785 -6.42 -7.15 32.14
CA ALA A 785 -6.76 -7.84 33.38
C ALA A 785 -6.56 -6.89 34.58
N PRO A 786 -7.56 -6.06 34.93
CA PRO A 786 -7.40 -5.02 35.94
C PRO A 786 -7.01 -5.52 37.34
N ARG A 787 -7.32 -6.77 37.67
CA ARG A 787 -7.02 -7.41 38.97
C ARG A 787 -5.82 -8.35 38.95
N ALA A 788 -5.12 -8.49 37.82
CA ALA A 788 -3.88 -9.24 37.74
C ALA A 788 -2.76 -8.57 38.56
N ARG A 789 -1.83 -9.35 39.08
CA ARG A 789 -0.58 -8.84 39.67
C ARG A 789 0.42 -8.53 38.56
N VAL A 790 1.28 -7.54 38.78
CA VAL A 790 2.32 -7.13 37.84
C VAL A 790 3.69 -7.39 38.46
N ALA A 791 4.60 -7.97 37.69
CA ALA A 791 6.01 -8.11 38.01
C ALA A 791 6.85 -7.45 36.91
N MET A 792 7.72 -6.50 37.28
CA MET A 792 8.53 -5.76 36.32
C MET A 792 9.97 -6.26 36.27
N TYR A 793 10.50 -6.46 35.08
CA TYR A 793 11.87 -6.87 34.82
C TYR A 793 12.50 -5.88 33.84
N LYS A 794 13.25 -4.91 34.36
CA LYS A 794 13.88 -3.87 33.53
C LYS A 794 15.14 -4.42 32.84
N THR A 795 15.12 -4.48 31.51
CA THR A 795 16.28 -4.91 30.69
C THR A 795 16.65 -3.89 29.62
N CYS A 796 15.81 -2.87 29.44
CA CYS A 796 15.95 -1.86 28.42
C CYS A 796 16.37 -0.52 29.03
N TRP A 797 17.35 0.12 28.41
CA TRP A 797 18.02 1.32 28.92
C TRP A 797 18.05 2.43 27.87
N ASN A 798 17.86 3.67 28.31
CA ASN A 798 17.79 4.83 27.42
C ASN A 798 19.11 5.04 26.66
N GLY A 799 19.02 5.18 25.34
CA GLY A 799 20.16 5.40 24.43
C GLY A 799 20.88 4.14 23.94
N VAL A 800 20.58 2.95 24.47
CA VAL A 800 21.27 1.69 24.12
C VAL A 800 20.29 0.60 23.67
N GLY A 801 19.09 0.55 24.25
CA GLY A 801 18.10 -0.50 24.00
C GLY A 801 18.19 -1.63 25.03
N CYS A 802 17.86 -2.85 24.62
CA CYS A 802 17.71 -4.00 25.51
C CYS A 802 18.78 -5.05 25.19
N SER A 803 19.63 -5.41 26.16
CA SER A 803 20.65 -6.42 25.91
C SER A 803 20.09 -7.84 25.95
N ALA A 804 20.61 -8.73 25.11
CA ALA A 804 20.19 -10.13 25.07
C ALA A 804 20.50 -10.86 26.40
N ALA A 805 21.68 -10.60 26.98
CA ALA A 805 22.07 -11.17 28.27
C ALA A 805 21.13 -10.73 29.41
N GLY A 806 20.75 -9.45 29.44
CA GLY A 806 19.77 -8.94 30.41
C GLY A 806 18.40 -9.58 30.24
N GLN A 807 17.93 -9.71 29.00
CA GLN A 807 16.65 -10.37 28.67
C GLN A 807 16.63 -11.84 29.11
N LEU A 808 17.68 -12.62 28.81
CA LEU A 808 17.81 -14.00 29.24
C LEU A 808 17.74 -14.15 30.76
N LYS A 809 18.48 -13.30 31.48
CA LYS A 809 18.47 -13.37 32.94
C LYS A 809 17.12 -12.97 33.52
N ALA A 810 16.45 -11.99 32.92
CA ALA A 810 15.09 -11.61 33.28
C ALA A 810 14.09 -12.76 33.07
N ILE A 811 14.21 -13.48 31.95
CA ILE A 811 13.37 -14.65 31.64
C ILE A 811 13.58 -15.76 32.68
N ASP A 812 14.84 -16.08 33.00
CA ASP A 812 15.20 -17.09 34.01
C ASP A 812 14.60 -16.76 35.38
N ASP A 813 14.80 -15.53 35.87
CA ASP A 813 14.23 -15.06 37.13
C ASP A 813 12.70 -15.04 37.08
N ALA A 814 12.07 -14.68 35.95
CA ALA A 814 10.62 -14.66 35.85
C ALA A 814 10.00 -16.07 35.94
N ILE A 815 10.62 -17.08 35.31
CA ILE A 815 10.22 -18.48 35.47
C ILE A 815 10.34 -18.90 36.94
N HIS A 816 11.48 -18.59 37.57
CA HIS A 816 11.71 -18.93 38.98
C HIS A 816 10.71 -18.25 39.92
N ASP A 817 10.42 -16.97 39.66
CA ASP A 817 9.53 -16.14 40.47
C ASP A 817 8.06 -16.59 40.38
N GLY A 818 7.70 -17.36 39.35
CA GLY A 818 6.39 -18.00 39.19
C GLY A 818 5.37 -17.13 38.46
N VAL A 819 5.81 -16.38 37.44
CA VAL A 819 4.90 -15.64 36.55
C VAL A 819 3.98 -16.58 35.78
N ASP A 820 2.76 -16.14 35.48
CA ASP A 820 1.80 -16.92 34.70
C ASP A 820 1.90 -16.62 33.21
N ILE A 821 2.33 -15.42 32.84
CA ILE A 821 2.41 -14.92 31.46
C ILE A 821 3.60 -13.96 31.37
N LEU A 822 4.33 -14.01 30.25
CA LEU A 822 5.33 -13.01 29.91
C LEU A 822 4.88 -12.11 28.77
N SER A 823 5.02 -10.80 28.96
CA SER A 823 4.74 -9.75 27.97
C SER A 823 6.02 -9.03 27.60
N LEU A 824 6.45 -9.16 26.34
CA LEU A 824 7.70 -8.60 25.82
C LEU A 824 7.41 -7.71 24.62
N SER A 825 7.30 -6.41 24.87
CA SER A 825 7.12 -5.40 23.83
C SER A 825 8.47 -4.97 23.24
N LEU A 826 9.27 -5.96 22.83
CA LEU A 826 10.66 -5.82 22.40
C LEU A 826 10.82 -6.33 20.96
N GLY A 827 11.85 -5.82 20.27
CA GLY A 827 12.20 -6.17 18.91
C GLY A 827 13.72 -6.32 18.74
N GLY A 828 14.14 -6.91 17.63
CA GLY A 828 15.54 -7.15 17.30
C GLY A 828 15.70 -8.21 16.20
N PRO A 829 16.89 -8.26 15.55
CA PRO A 829 17.12 -9.12 14.40
C PRO A 829 17.02 -10.62 14.74
N PHE A 830 17.23 -11.01 16.00
CA PHE A 830 17.13 -12.40 16.44
C PHE A 830 16.37 -12.48 17.76
N GLU A 831 15.46 -13.45 17.85
CA GLU A 831 14.75 -13.81 19.06
C GLU A 831 15.57 -14.81 19.88
N ASP A 832 15.49 -14.71 21.21
CA ASP A 832 16.26 -15.58 22.10
C ASP A 832 15.60 -16.96 22.30
N PRO A 833 16.25 -18.07 21.91
CA PRO A 833 15.69 -19.42 22.08
C PRO A 833 15.31 -19.78 23.53
N GLY A 834 15.79 -19.05 24.53
CA GLY A 834 15.41 -19.18 25.94
C GLY A 834 13.91 -19.12 26.20
N THR A 835 13.13 -18.45 25.35
CA THR A 835 11.67 -18.40 25.46
C THR A 835 10.98 -19.76 25.27
N LEU A 836 11.64 -20.71 24.59
CA LEU A 836 11.15 -22.09 24.47
C LEU A 836 11.07 -22.77 25.84
N HIS A 837 12.04 -22.49 26.73
CA HIS A 837 12.01 -23.00 28.10
C HIS A 837 10.86 -22.41 28.93
N VAL A 838 10.47 -21.15 28.65
CA VAL A 838 9.31 -20.51 29.28
C VAL A 838 8.02 -21.23 28.90
N VAL A 839 7.80 -21.44 27.60
CA VAL A 839 6.62 -22.14 27.08
C VAL A 839 6.59 -23.59 27.56
N ALA A 840 7.74 -24.25 27.66
CA ALA A 840 7.85 -25.61 28.22
C ALA A 840 7.49 -25.70 29.71
N LYS A 841 7.55 -24.58 30.45
CA LYS A 841 7.07 -24.48 31.84
C LYS A 841 5.58 -24.11 31.94
N GLY A 842 4.87 -24.04 30.81
CA GLY A 842 3.44 -23.75 30.77
C GLY A 842 3.12 -22.24 30.82
N ILE A 843 4.11 -21.38 30.59
CA ILE A 843 3.97 -19.92 30.62
C ILE A 843 3.89 -19.41 29.17
N PRO A 844 2.77 -18.84 28.71
CA PRO A 844 2.70 -18.19 27.39
C PRO A 844 3.57 -16.94 27.33
N VAL A 845 4.20 -16.74 26.17
CA VAL A 845 5.05 -15.59 25.87
C VAL A 845 4.43 -14.80 24.73
N VAL A 846 4.13 -13.52 24.99
CA VAL A 846 3.54 -12.61 24.02
C VAL A 846 4.60 -11.59 23.60
N TYR A 847 4.81 -11.48 22.28
CA TYR A 847 5.78 -10.58 21.68
C TYR A 847 5.12 -9.62 20.69
N SER A 848 5.68 -8.41 20.58
CA SER A 848 5.42 -7.52 19.45
C SER A 848 5.96 -8.09 18.14
N ALA A 849 5.25 -7.84 17.03
CA ALA A 849 5.67 -8.26 15.70
C ALA A 849 6.80 -7.42 15.08
N GLY A 850 7.07 -6.22 15.62
CA GLY A 850 8.00 -5.23 15.04
C GLY A 850 7.25 -4.04 14.42
N ASN A 851 7.98 -2.94 14.17
CA ASN A 851 7.42 -1.68 13.68
C ASN A 851 8.01 -1.24 12.32
N ASP A 852 8.59 -2.18 11.56
CA ASP A 852 9.28 -1.93 10.28
C ASP A 852 8.40 -2.25 9.06
N GLY A 853 7.10 -2.42 9.27
CA GLY A 853 6.12 -2.54 8.19
C GLY A 853 6.05 -1.28 7.31
N PRO A 854 5.37 -1.32 6.16
CA PRO A 854 4.44 -2.37 5.72
C PRO A 854 5.04 -3.41 4.76
N ILE A 855 6.37 -3.46 4.64
CA ILE A 855 7.06 -4.37 3.71
C ILE A 855 6.99 -5.81 4.24
N ALA A 856 6.85 -6.79 3.33
CA ALA A 856 6.93 -8.22 3.68
C ALA A 856 8.28 -8.58 4.32
N GLN A 857 8.31 -9.66 5.09
CA GLN A 857 9.52 -10.17 5.79
C GLN A 857 10.15 -9.21 6.80
N THR A 858 9.36 -8.31 7.36
CA THR A 858 9.78 -7.40 8.43
C THR A 858 9.36 -7.91 9.81
N VAL A 859 8.59 -9.01 9.87
CA VAL A 859 8.15 -9.59 11.14
C VAL A 859 9.31 -10.17 11.94
N GLU A 860 9.40 -9.72 13.18
CA GLU A 860 10.34 -10.20 14.19
C GLU A 860 9.67 -11.21 15.12
N ASN A 861 10.43 -11.80 16.04
CA ASN A 861 9.92 -12.71 17.08
C ASN A 861 9.07 -13.86 16.50
N SER A 862 9.57 -14.46 15.42
CA SER A 862 8.78 -15.35 14.56
C SER A 862 8.76 -16.82 14.98
N SER A 863 9.29 -17.15 16.16
CA SER A 863 9.35 -18.52 16.66
C SER A 863 7.95 -19.15 16.86
N PRO A 864 7.77 -20.46 16.57
CA PRO A 864 6.44 -21.09 16.56
C PRO A 864 5.72 -21.10 17.92
N TRP A 865 6.47 -21.19 19.01
CA TRP A 865 5.97 -21.25 20.39
C TRP A 865 5.55 -19.89 20.95
N LEU A 866 5.91 -18.78 20.28
CA LEU A 866 5.53 -17.42 20.67
C LEU A 866 4.17 -17.02 20.15
N LEU A 867 3.53 -16.08 20.83
CA LEU A 867 2.38 -15.34 20.33
C LEU A 867 2.82 -13.95 19.83
N THR A 868 2.98 -13.81 18.52
CA THR A 868 3.50 -12.60 17.87
C THR A 868 2.36 -11.69 17.41
N VAL A 869 2.36 -10.43 17.86
CA VAL A 869 1.18 -9.56 17.77
C VAL A 869 1.42 -8.35 16.85
N ALA A 870 0.60 -8.25 15.81
CA ALA A 870 0.52 -7.10 14.91
C ALA A 870 -0.28 -5.93 15.53
N ALA A 871 -0.08 -4.71 15.04
CA ALA A 871 -0.78 -3.52 15.51
C ALA A 871 -1.94 -3.16 14.57
N ALA A 872 -3.10 -2.87 15.15
CA ALA A 872 -4.27 -2.41 14.43
C ALA A 872 -4.85 -1.12 15.03
N THR A 873 -5.57 -0.36 14.21
CA THR A 873 -6.32 0.82 14.63
C THR A 873 -7.56 0.45 15.42
N MET A 874 -8.10 1.42 16.15
CA MET A 874 -9.42 1.35 16.77
C MET A 874 -10.33 2.42 16.15
N ASP A 875 -11.62 2.37 16.46
CA ASP A 875 -12.62 3.28 15.89
C ASP A 875 -12.61 4.70 16.49
N ARG A 876 -11.55 5.06 17.22
CA ARG A 876 -11.30 6.41 17.76
C ARG A 876 -10.37 7.17 16.82
N SER A 877 -10.73 8.41 16.52
CA SER A 877 -9.88 9.34 15.78
C SER A 877 -9.88 10.74 16.41
N PHE A 878 -8.87 11.53 16.09
CA PHE A 878 -8.67 12.88 16.60
C PHE A 878 -8.69 13.93 15.46
N PRO A 879 -9.86 14.17 14.83
CA PRO A 879 -9.94 15.12 13.71
C PRO A 879 -9.72 16.57 14.16
N VAL A 880 -9.08 17.34 13.29
CA VAL A 880 -8.95 18.80 13.37
C VAL A 880 -9.79 19.41 12.26
N VAL A 881 -10.73 20.29 12.61
CA VAL A 881 -11.58 20.98 11.62
C VAL A 881 -10.88 22.24 11.12
N ILE A 882 -10.63 22.28 9.81
CA ILE A 882 -10.11 23.45 9.09
C ILE A 882 -11.29 24.17 8.43
N THR A 883 -11.41 25.47 8.66
CA THR A 883 -12.43 26.32 8.01
C THR A 883 -11.74 27.42 7.22
N LEU A 884 -12.08 27.53 5.94
CA LEU A 884 -11.59 28.58 5.03
C LEU A 884 -12.61 29.73 5.02
N GLY A 885 -12.15 30.99 5.07
CA GLY A 885 -13.03 32.16 5.11
C GLY A 885 -13.14 32.90 3.79
N ASN A 886 -14.31 33.43 3.43
CA ASN A 886 -14.48 34.34 2.30
C ASN A 886 -14.92 35.71 2.80
N ASN A 887 -14.40 36.76 2.15
CA ASN A 887 -14.67 38.19 2.35
C ASN A 887 -14.16 38.83 3.65
N ASP A 888 -13.13 39.66 3.47
CA ASP A 888 -12.98 40.98 4.10
C ASP A 888 -11.92 41.76 3.32
N ASN A 889 -12.17 43.04 3.04
CA ASN A 889 -11.19 43.95 2.46
C ASN A 889 -10.01 44.15 3.43
N ALA A 890 -8.78 43.84 3.01
CA ALA A 890 -7.57 44.37 3.65
C ALA A 890 -6.33 44.26 2.74
N GLU A 891 -5.45 45.24 2.97
CA GLU A 891 -4.31 45.74 2.19
C GLU A 891 -3.18 44.75 1.90
N ASN A 892 -2.42 45.09 0.84
CA ASN A 892 -1.24 44.42 0.30
C ASN A 892 -0.28 43.84 1.34
N ILE A 893 0.04 42.55 1.22
CA ILE A 893 0.91 41.82 2.13
C ILE A 893 2.32 41.62 1.53
N HIS A 894 3.31 42.23 2.17
CA HIS A 894 4.74 41.95 1.97
C HIS A 894 5.20 40.64 2.66
N ASN A 895 6.35 40.11 2.21
CA ASN A 895 7.11 38.89 2.53
C ASN A 895 7.38 38.48 4.01
N THR A 896 6.49 38.73 4.97
CA THR A 896 6.71 38.39 6.40
C THR A 896 5.81 37.25 6.89
N VAL A 897 6.40 36.31 7.67
CA VAL A 897 5.72 35.13 8.29
C VAL A 897 5.05 35.49 9.63
N LYS A 898 5.40 36.64 10.22
CA LYS A 898 4.93 37.07 11.54
C LYS A 898 3.40 37.15 11.61
N GLY A 899 2.81 36.48 12.60
CA GLY A 899 1.36 36.47 12.85
C GLY A 899 0.54 35.61 11.88
N LYS A 900 1.17 34.83 11.00
CA LYS A 900 0.50 34.02 9.97
C LYS A 900 0.64 32.53 10.22
N ILE A 901 -0.29 31.75 9.65
CA ILE A 901 -0.21 30.29 9.55
C ILE A 901 0.50 29.96 8.24
N VAL A 902 1.59 29.18 8.33
CA VAL A 902 2.36 28.77 7.15
C VAL A 902 1.70 27.55 6.53
N PHE A 903 1.28 27.68 5.27
CA PHE A 903 0.86 26.55 4.46
C PHE A 903 2.06 26.05 3.66
N CYS A 904 2.48 24.81 3.91
CA CYS A 904 3.56 24.19 3.19
C CYS A 904 3.01 23.42 1.99
N PHE A 905 3.10 24.00 0.80
CA PHE A 905 2.81 23.33 -0.45
C PHE A 905 4.13 22.87 -1.07
N PHE A 906 4.40 21.57 -1.04
CA PHE A 906 5.58 21.01 -1.69
C PHE A 906 5.10 20.28 -2.93
N GLY A 907 5.71 20.56 -4.08
CA GLY A 907 5.70 19.54 -5.12
C GLY A 907 6.53 18.34 -4.65
N THR A 908 6.26 17.21 -5.25
CA THR A 908 6.31 15.84 -4.74
C THR A 908 7.71 15.26 -4.42
N LYS A 909 8.59 15.98 -3.72
CA LYS A 909 9.81 15.37 -3.15
C LYS A 909 9.47 14.44 -1.98
N PHE A 910 9.50 13.15 -2.27
CA PHE A 910 9.27 12.05 -1.34
C PHE A 910 10.57 11.66 -0.63
N ASP A 911 10.79 12.19 0.57
CA ASP A 911 11.65 11.50 1.51
C ASP A 911 11.11 11.55 2.95
N SER A 912 11.61 10.60 3.74
CA SER A 912 11.43 10.21 5.16
C SER A 912 10.77 11.20 6.14
N GLU A 913 10.32 10.67 7.28
CA GLU A 913 9.68 11.42 8.39
C GLU A 913 10.20 12.86 8.51
N ARG A 914 9.39 13.82 8.07
CA ARG A 914 9.79 15.22 8.07
C ARG A 914 10.09 15.64 9.50
N ASP A 915 11.15 16.41 9.70
CA ASP A 915 11.48 16.99 10.98
C ASP A 915 10.47 18.12 11.35
N TYR A 916 9.31 17.69 11.83
CA TYR A 916 8.20 18.55 12.23
C TYR A 916 8.62 19.58 13.27
N TYR A 917 9.57 19.20 14.14
CA TYR A 917 10.12 20.07 15.17
C TYR A 917 10.91 21.21 14.54
N ASN A 918 11.82 20.93 13.61
CA ASN A 918 12.60 21.98 12.94
C ASN A 918 11.72 22.93 12.10
N ILE A 919 10.70 22.42 11.40
CA ILE A 919 9.78 23.27 10.62
C ILE A 919 8.98 24.20 11.53
N THR A 920 8.40 23.67 12.61
CA THR A 920 7.62 24.47 13.56
C THR A 920 8.49 25.43 14.36
N LYS A 921 9.69 25.02 14.76
CA LYS A 921 10.69 25.88 15.42
C LYS A 921 11.11 27.04 14.53
N ALA A 922 11.54 26.78 13.29
CA ALA A 922 11.95 27.82 12.35
C ALA A 922 10.80 28.80 12.03
N THR A 923 9.57 28.29 11.93
CA THR A 923 8.37 29.12 11.74
C THR A 923 8.10 29.99 12.97
N SER A 924 8.21 29.42 14.16
CA SER A 924 8.02 30.12 15.44
C SER A 924 9.08 31.20 15.66
N GLU A 925 10.36 30.93 15.38
CA GLU A 925 11.46 31.90 15.49
C GLU A 925 11.26 33.10 14.54
N LYS A 926 10.58 32.88 13.40
CA LYS A 926 10.17 33.93 12.46
C LYS A 926 8.83 34.60 12.81
N GLY A 927 8.23 34.25 13.95
CA GLY A 927 6.99 34.82 14.48
C GLY A 927 5.69 34.27 13.88
N GLY A 928 5.73 33.16 13.14
CA GLY A 928 4.54 32.46 12.66
C GLY A 928 3.77 31.79 13.80
N ILE A 929 2.46 31.60 13.61
CA ILE A 929 1.54 31.16 14.67
C ILE A 929 0.94 29.76 14.45
N GLY A 930 1.32 29.07 13.36
CA GLY A 930 0.94 27.69 13.08
C GLY A 930 1.43 27.20 11.72
N VAL A 931 1.33 25.89 11.47
CA VAL A 931 1.76 25.24 10.23
C VAL A 931 0.70 24.26 9.74
N ILE A 932 0.40 24.28 8.43
CA ILE A 932 -0.40 23.27 7.73
C ILE A 932 0.51 22.56 6.72
N LEU A 933 0.58 21.23 6.75
CA LEU A 933 1.41 20.48 5.81
C LEU A 933 0.72 19.22 5.25
N PRO A 934 1.07 18.80 4.03
CA PRO A 934 0.64 17.52 3.48
C PRO A 934 1.32 16.36 4.22
N LYS A 935 0.52 15.38 4.62
CA LYS A 935 0.97 14.09 5.14
C LYS A 935 0.14 12.98 4.50
N TYR A 936 0.79 11.86 4.21
CA TYR A 936 0.06 10.62 3.96
C TYR A 936 -0.79 10.25 5.16
N ASN A 937 -1.96 9.68 4.88
CA ASN A 937 -2.79 9.07 5.90
C ASN A 937 -2.06 7.86 6.48
N THR A 938 -1.25 8.13 7.49
CA THR A 938 -0.45 7.16 8.25
C THR A 938 -1.09 7.06 9.61
N ASP A 939 -1.27 5.83 10.11
CA ASP A 939 -1.93 5.55 11.39
C ASP A 939 -1.26 6.22 12.58
N THR A 940 -0.01 6.61 12.42
CA THR A 940 0.72 7.50 13.30
C THR A 940 0.13 8.91 13.19
N LEU A 941 -0.80 9.22 14.09
CA LEU A 941 -0.82 10.57 14.66
C LEU A 941 0.59 10.91 15.12
N LEU A 942 0.95 12.19 15.07
CA LEU A 942 2.26 12.73 15.42
C LEU A 942 2.63 12.57 16.92
N GLY A 943 2.11 11.54 17.59
CA GLY A 943 2.31 11.23 19.00
C GLY A 943 1.98 12.39 19.93
N ASP A 944 2.50 12.29 21.15
CA ASP A 944 2.55 13.42 22.09
C ASP A 944 3.56 14.50 21.62
N THR A 945 4.33 14.27 20.56
CA THR A 945 5.24 15.25 19.95
C THR A 945 4.52 16.53 19.55
N LEU A 946 3.23 16.46 19.19
CA LEU A 946 2.38 17.64 18.94
C LEU A 946 2.24 18.56 20.16
N LEU A 947 2.32 18.02 21.36
CA LEU A 947 2.20 18.76 22.62
C LEU A 947 3.49 19.47 23.02
N THR A 948 4.61 19.07 22.41
CA THR A 948 5.94 19.68 22.62
C THR A 948 6.34 20.62 21.48
N LEU A 949 5.51 20.80 20.45
CA LEU A 949 5.81 21.70 19.34
C LEU A 949 5.69 23.17 19.77
N PRO A 950 6.58 24.06 19.31
CA PRO A 950 6.53 25.50 19.64
C PRO A 950 5.23 26.19 19.20
N ILE A 951 4.63 25.71 18.10
CA ILE A 951 3.39 26.25 17.50
C ILE A 951 2.53 25.10 16.95
N PRO A 952 1.20 25.29 16.80
CA PRO A 952 0.30 24.27 16.29
C PRO A 952 0.67 23.75 14.89
N LEU A 953 0.54 22.44 14.71
CA LEU A 953 0.79 21.74 13.45
C LEU A 953 -0.44 20.94 13.02
N VAL A 954 -0.89 21.13 11.78
CA VAL A 954 -1.99 20.36 11.19
C VAL A 954 -1.50 19.62 9.95
N ALA A 955 -1.52 18.30 10.04
CA ALA A 955 -1.27 17.42 8.91
C ALA A 955 -2.59 17.17 8.15
N VAL A 956 -2.58 17.37 6.83
CA VAL A 956 -3.72 17.16 5.94
C VAL A 956 -3.36 16.19 4.82
N ASP A 957 -4.34 15.49 4.27
CA ASP A 957 -4.12 14.70 3.06
C ASP A 957 -3.87 15.61 1.84
N TYR A 958 -3.23 15.06 0.80
CA TYR A 958 -2.84 15.82 -0.39
C TYR A 958 -4.03 16.40 -1.18
N GLU A 959 -5.21 15.76 -1.11
CA GLU A 959 -6.42 16.31 -1.73
C GLU A 959 -6.88 17.57 -0.98
N ILE A 960 -6.88 17.55 0.35
CA ILE A 960 -7.17 18.71 1.20
C ILE A 960 -6.09 19.78 1.00
N THR A 961 -4.81 19.40 0.93
CA THR A 961 -3.71 20.31 0.61
C THR A 961 -3.99 21.05 -0.70
N TYR A 962 -4.33 20.32 -1.75
CA TYR A 962 -4.63 20.91 -3.05
C TYR A 962 -5.87 21.82 -2.99
N ARG A 963 -6.96 21.41 -2.32
CA ARG A 963 -8.14 22.28 -2.11
C ARG A 963 -7.82 23.58 -1.38
N ILE A 964 -6.95 23.53 -0.36
CA ILE A 964 -6.48 24.73 0.36
C ILE A 964 -5.67 25.62 -0.59
N TYR A 965 -4.83 25.02 -1.42
CA TYR A 965 -4.05 25.72 -2.43
C TYR A 965 -4.94 26.40 -3.49
N GLN A 966 -5.98 25.71 -4.02
CA GLN A 966 -6.94 26.31 -4.96
C GLN A 966 -7.64 27.51 -4.34
N TYR A 967 -8.09 27.37 -3.08
CA TYR A 967 -8.68 28.47 -2.33
C TYR A 967 -7.72 29.67 -2.16
N ILE A 968 -6.42 29.43 -1.98
CA ILE A 968 -5.42 30.51 -1.90
C ILE A 968 -5.27 31.22 -3.25
N LYS A 969 -5.35 30.49 -4.37
CA LYS A 969 -5.19 31.04 -5.72
C LYS A 969 -6.42 31.77 -6.25
N GLU A 970 -7.61 31.23 -6.00
CA GLU A 970 -8.88 31.75 -6.52
C GLU A 970 -9.40 32.96 -5.72
N ASN A 971 -8.73 33.32 -4.63
CA ASN A 971 -9.14 34.42 -3.76
C ASN A 971 -8.34 35.70 -4.08
N ASP A 972 -9.01 36.70 -4.64
CA ASP A 972 -8.44 38.01 -4.95
C ASP A 972 -8.10 38.86 -3.69
N GLY A 973 -8.44 38.38 -2.49
CA GLY A 973 -8.16 39.00 -1.19
C GLY A 973 -7.12 38.25 -0.34
N THR A 974 -6.96 38.65 0.93
CA THR A 974 -6.08 37.92 1.86
C THR A 974 -6.72 36.59 2.28
N PRO A 975 -6.14 35.42 1.95
CA PRO A 975 -6.69 34.12 2.33
C PRO A 975 -6.65 33.94 3.86
N LYS A 976 -7.79 33.55 4.45
CA LYS A 976 -7.95 33.36 5.90
C LYS A 976 -8.29 31.90 6.21
N VAL A 977 -7.63 31.33 7.21
CA VAL A 977 -7.89 29.97 7.69
C VAL A 977 -8.09 29.97 9.20
N LYS A 978 -9.07 29.20 9.67
CA LYS A 978 -9.31 28.92 11.09
C LYS A 978 -9.05 27.44 11.36
N ILE A 979 -8.17 27.17 12.33
CA ILE A 979 -7.88 25.83 12.85
C ILE A 979 -8.64 25.67 14.17
N SER A 980 -9.52 24.66 14.24
CA SER A 980 -10.27 24.35 15.46
C SER A 980 -9.44 23.51 16.43
N LEU A 981 -9.80 23.51 17.71
CA LEU A 981 -9.22 22.57 18.70
C LEU A 981 -9.49 21.13 18.28
N THR A 982 -8.50 20.25 18.53
CA THR A 982 -8.62 18.80 18.31
C THR A 982 -9.79 18.23 19.11
N GLN A 983 -10.62 17.42 18.47
CA GLN A 983 -11.74 16.73 19.11
C GLN A 983 -11.52 15.22 19.09
N THR A 984 -12.08 14.50 20.06
CA THR A 984 -12.12 13.03 20.02
C THR A 984 -13.42 12.57 19.36
N THR A 985 -13.35 11.70 18.35
CA THR A 985 -14.54 11.06 17.77
C THR A 985 -14.43 9.53 17.83
N ILE A 986 -15.56 8.85 18.03
CA ILE A 986 -15.66 7.38 18.14
C ILE A 986 -16.70 6.88 17.13
N GLY A 987 -16.41 5.78 16.44
CA GLY A 987 -17.35 5.09 15.54
C GLY A 987 -17.64 5.82 14.23
N LYS A 988 -16.92 6.92 13.94
CA LYS A 988 -17.06 7.69 12.69
C LYS A 988 -16.04 7.30 11.61
N VAL A 989 -15.12 6.39 11.94
CA VAL A 989 -14.06 5.88 11.05
C VAL A 989 -14.13 4.34 10.96
N SER A 990 -13.77 3.80 9.80
CA SER A 990 -13.65 2.35 9.59
C SER A 990 -12.47 1.80 10.40
N ALA A 991 -12.73 0.77 11.22
CA ALA A 991 -11.75 0.12 12.07
C ALA A 991 -12.19 -1.32 12.43
N PRO A 992 -11.25 -2.24 12.66
CA PRO A 992 -9.81 -2.03 12.66
C PRO A 992 -9.20 -2.05 11.25
N LYS A 993 -8.07 -1.36 11.10
CA LYS A 993 -7.12 -1.50 9.99
C LYS A 993 -5.76 -1.90 10.56
N VAL A 994 -5.02 -2.79 9.91
CA VAL A 994 -3.62 -3.10 10.31
C VAL A 994 -2.78 -1.87 10.07
N ALA A 995 -2.00 -1.46 11.07
CA ALA A 995 -1.24 -0.22 11.03
C ALA A 995 -0.13 -0.28 9.97
N ALA A 996 0.17 0.86 9.34
CA ALA A 996 1.24 0.97 8.34
C ALA A 996 2.59 0.49 8.86
N PHE A 997 2.98 0.89 10.08
CA PHE A 997 4.24 0.50 10.70
C PHE A 997 4.26 -0.97 11.15
N SER A 998 3.11 -1.65 11.30
CA SER A 998 3.12 -3.01 11.83
C SER A 998 3.89 -3.94 10.89
N SER A 999 4.94 -4.59 11.39
CA SER A 999 5.75 -5.53 10.60
C SER A 999 4.91 -6.69 10.03
N ARG A 1000 5.32 -7.20 8.86
CA ARG A 1000 4.59 -8.17 8.04
C ARG A 1000 5.35 -9.46 7.81
N GLY A 1001 4.63 -10.57 7.70
CA GLY A 1001 5.16 -11.85 7.27
C GLY A 1001 5.48 -11.91 5.76
N PRO A 1002 5.87 -13.08 5.24
CA PRO A 1002 6.23 -14.28 6.00
C PRO A 1002 7.48 -14.07 6.86
N SER A 1003 7.72 -14.94 7.84
CA SER A 1003 9.02 -14.94 8.53
C SER A 1003 10.13 -15.34 7.56
N TYR A 1004 11.24 -14.60 7.56
CA TYR A 1004 12.43 -14.97 6.82
C TYR A 1004 13.21 -16.12 7.49
N ILE A 1005 13.05 -16.31 8.80
CA ILE A 1005 13.69 -17.40 9.57
C ILE A 1005 12.89 -18.70 9.46
N TYR A 1006 11.56 -18.60 9.58
CA TYR A 1006 10.64 -19.74 9.60
C TYR A 1006 9.51 -19.57 8.56
N PRO A 1007 9.79 -19.63 7.25
CA PRO A 1007 8.80 -19.38 6.20
C PRO A 1007 7.64 -20.41 6.16
N GLY A 1008 7.81 -21.57 6.79
CA GLY A 1008 6.75 -22.57 7.01
C GLY A 1008 5.82 -22.27 8.20
N VAL A 1009 6.05 -21.17 8.91
CA VAL A 1009 5.27 -20.75 10.09
C VAL A 1009 4.65 -19.40 9.78
N LEU A 1010 3.32 -19.35 9.76
CA LEU A 1010 2.58 -18.13 9.45
C LEU A 1010 2.74 -17.11 10.58
N LYS A 1011 3.22 -15.89 10.24
CA LYS A 1011 3.42 -14.78 11.16
C LYS A 1011 2.97 -13.45 10.52
N PRO A 1012 2.52 -12.45 11.32
CA PRO A 1012 2.27 -12.52 12.77
C PRO A 1012 1.15 -13.52 13.10
N ASP A 1013 0.92 -13.85 14.38
CA ASP A 1013 -0.13 -14.81 14.76
C ASP A 1013 -1.52 -14.15 14.85
N ILE A 1014 -1.57 -12.91 15.33
CA ILE A 1014 -2.80 -12.16 15.62
C ILE A 1014 -2.54 -10.65 15.53
N ALA A 1015 -3.58 -9.84 15.32
CA ALA A 1015 -3.54 -8.39 15.46
C ALA A 1015 -4.36 -7.91 16.68
N ALA A 1016 -3.95 -6.81 17.30
CA ALA A 1016 -4.68 -6.16 18.38
C ALA A 1016 -4.52 -4.63 18.35
N PRO A 1017 -5.34 -3.85 19.10
CA PRO A 1017 -5.23 -2.41 19.13
C PRO A 1017 -3.83 -1.94 19.54
N GLY A 1018 -3.15 -1.23 18.65
CA GLY A 1018 -1.77 -0.76 18.86
C GLY A 1018 -1.52 0.67 18.39
N VAL A 1019 -2.58 1.40 17.99
CA VAL A 1019 -2.46 2.77 17.46
C VAL A 1019 -3.14 3.75 18.40
N THR A 1020 -2.42 4.79 18.82
CA THR A 1020 -2.89 5.86 19.71
C THR A 1020 -3.50 5.35 21.01
N VAL A 1021 -2.84 4.38 21.66
CA VAL A 1021 -3.29 3.81 22.93
C VAL A 1021 -2.97 4.78 24.07
N LEU A 1022 -3.97 5.11 24.88
CA LEU A 1022 -3.80 5.95 26.07
C LEU A 1022 -3.52 5.05 27.28
N ALA A 1023 -2.36 5.18 27.91
CA ALA A 1023 -2.02 4.46 29.15
C ALA A 1023 -1.12 5.30 30.06
N ALA A 1024 -0.72 4.74 31.21
CA ALA A 1024 0.06 5.47 32.21
C ALA A 1024 1.49 5.77 31.73
N ALA A 1025 2.04 6.89 32.16
CA ALA A 1025 3.41 7.30 31.86
C ALA A 1025 4.04 8.07 33.05
N PRO A 1026 5.38 8.19 33.11
CA PRO A 1026 6.07 9.03 34.09
C PRO A 1026 5.66 10.50 33.93
N LYS A 1027 5.32 11.18 35.04
CA LYS A 1027 4.90 12.59 35.02
C LYS A 1027 5.95 13.55 34.46
N ALA A 1028 7.23 13.23 34.64
CA ALA A 1028 8.36 14.06 34.20
C ALA A 1028 8.62 14.00 32.68
N PHE A 1029 7.90 13.13 31.95
CA PHE A 1029 8.13 12.93 30.52
C PHE A 1029 7.60 14.09 29.66
N MET A 1030 6.55 14.77 30.10
CA MET A 1030 6.08 16.02 29.50
C MET A 1030 6.24 17.15 30.51
N ASP A 1031 6.77 18.31 30.11
CA ASP A 1031 6.82 19.53 30.95
C ASP A 1031 5.44 19.97 31.48
N ALA A 1032 4.36 19.33 31.02
CA ALA A 1032 2.98 19.49 31.48
C ALA A 1032 2.60 18.67 32.73
N GLY A 1033 3.44 17.76 33.24
CA GLY A 1033 3.17 16.99 34.46
C GLY A 1033 2.03 15.96 34.36
N ILE A 1034 1.66 15.55 33.15
CA ILE A 1034 0.50 14.67 32.87
C ILE A 1034 0.91 13.18 33.05
N PRO A 1035 0.18 12.37 33.86
CA PRO A 1035 0.55 10.98 34.15
C PRO A 1035 0.08 9.95 33.10
N TYR A 1036 -0.34 10.41 31.91
CA TYR A 1036 -0.83 9.57 30.81
C TYR A 1036 -0.25 10.06 29.49
N ARG A 1037 -0.08 9.15 28.52
CA ARG A 1037 0.50 9.46 27.21
C ARG A 1037 -0.15 8.63 26.10
N PHE A 1038 -0.20 9.15 24.86
CA PHE A 1038 -0.60 8.38 23.70
C PHE A 1038 0.60 7.71 23.07
N ASP A 1039 0.49 6.41 22.79
CA ASP A 1039 1.57 5.68 22.15
C ASP A 1039 1.06 4.78 21.03
N SER A 1040 1.90 4.53 20.02
CA SER A 1040 1.57 3.69 18.86
C SER A 1040 2.72 2.74 18.55
N GLY A 1041 2.41 1.46 18.41
CA GLY A 1041 3.39 0.42 18.14
C GLY A 1041 2.79 -0.97 18.32
N THR A 1042 3.43 -1.98 17.75
CA THR A 1042 3.19 -3.38 18.14
C THR A 1042 3.50 -3.61 19.62
N SER A 1043 4.35 -2.75 20.20
CA SER A 1043 4.57 -2.64 21.63
C SER A 1043 3.31 -2.36 22.45
N MET A 1044 2.30 -1.72 21.88
CA MET A 1044 1.02 -1.46 22.55
C MET A 1044 -0.01 -2.54 22.26
N SER A 1045 0.07 -3.25 21.12
CA SER A 1045 -0.81 -4.37 20.83
C SER A 1045 -0.43 -5.64 21.60
N CYS A 1046 0.86 -5.90 21.79
CA CYS A 1046 1.40 -6.97 22.66
C CYS A 1046 0.72 -7.03 24.05
N PRO A 1047 0.75 -5.97 24.88
CA PRO A 1047 0.16 -5.99 26.22
C PRO A 1047 -1.38 -6.09 26.20
N HIS A 1048 -2.06 -5.69 25.11
CA HIS A 1048 -3.48 -6.01 24.96
C HIS A 1048 -3.70 -7.53 24.93
N VAL A 1049 -2.91 -8.24 24.14
CA VAL A 1049 -3.04 -9.69 24.06
C VAL A 1049 -2.57 -10.37 25.33
N SER A 1050 -1.51 -9.89 25.99
CA SER A 1050 -1.09 -10.37 27.32
C SER A 1050 -2.20 -10.25 28.37
N GLY A 1051 -2.92 -9.13 28.39
CA GLY A 1051 -4.06 -8.93 29.28
C GLY A 1051 -5.25 -9.86 28.97
N ILE A 1052 -5.48 -10.16 27.68
CA ILE A 1052 -6.52 -11.12 27.26
C ILE A 1052 -6.11 -12.54 27.69
N ILE A 1053 -4.86 -12.94 27.47
CA ILE A 1053 -4.34 -14.23 27.92
C ILE A 1053 -4.46 -14.36 29.44
N ALA A 1054 -4.25 -13.28 30.22
CA ALA A 1054 -4.44 -13.29 31.68
C ALA A 1054 -5.89 -13.57 32.08
N VAL A 1055 -6.84 -12.96 31.40
CA VAL A 1055 -8.27 -13.21 31.58
C VAL A 1055 -8.63 -14.66 31.20
N LEU A 1056 -8.13 -15.15 30.07
CA LEU A 1056 -8.38 -16.52 29.61
C LEU A 1056 -7.72 -17.57 30.53
N LYS A 1057 -6.51 -17.33 31.03
CA LYS A 1057 -5.80 -18.21 31.98
C LYS A 1057 -6.51 -18.27 33.33
N SER A 1058 -7.09 -17.15 33.79
CA SER A 1058 -7.95 -17.14 34.98
C SER A 1058 -9.20 -18.01 34.80
N LEU A 1059 -9.81 -17.94 33.61
CA LEU A 1059 -10.99 -18.74 33.28
C LEU A 1059 -10.66 -20.22 33.04
N HIS A 1060 -9.50 -20.51 32.44
CA HIS A 1060 -9.03 -21.84 32.07
C HIS A 1060 -7.60 -22.10 32.60
N PRO A 1061 -7.41 -22.30 33.92
CA PRO A 1061 -6.08 -22.43 34.52
C PRO A 1061 -5.24 -23.58 33.95
N GLN A 1062 -5.89 -24.66 33.53
CA GLN A 1062 -5.27 -25.86 32.98
C GLN A 1062 -4.84 -25.76 31.51
N TRP A 1063 -5.23 -24.70 30.78
CA TRP A 1063 -4.84 -24.58 29.37
C TRP A 1063 -3.34 -24.32 29.23
N SER A 1064 -2.73 -25.04 28.28
CA SER A 1064 -1.34 -24.83 27.88
C SER A 1064 -1.17 -23.46 27.17
N PRO A 1065 0.07 -22.98 27.01
CA PRO A 1065 0.35 -21.83 26.15
C PRO A 1065 -0.18 -21.99 24.72
N ALA A 1066 -0.06 -23.18 24.14
CA ALA A 1066 -0.53 -23.47 22.78
C ALA A 1066 -2.06 -23.46 22.69
N ALA A 1067 -2.76 -23.98 23.70
CA ALA A 1067 -4.22 -23.93 23.81
C ALA A 1067 -4.74 -22.48 23.86
N LEU A 1068 -4.11 -21.62 24.66
CA LEU A 1068 -4.45 -20.20 24.75
C LEU A 1068 -4.18 -19.46 23.43
N LYS A 1069 -3.03 -19.72 22.80
CA LYS A 1069 -2.70 -19.24 21.46
C LYS A 1069 -3.75 -19.66 20.43
N SER A 1070 -4.13 -20.94 20.43
CA SER A 1070 -5.16 -21.48 19.54
C SER A 1070 -6.51 -20.83 19.76
N ALA A 1071 -6.95 -20.65 21.00
CA ALA A 1071 -8.24 -20.04 21.32
C ALA A 1071 -8.34 -18.62 20.73
N ILE A 1072 -7.29 -17.80 20.90
CA ILE A 1072 -7.23 -16.45 20.36
C ILE A 1072 -7.23 -16.44 18.83
N MET A 1073 -6.39 -17.27 18.20
CA MET A 1073 -6.24 -17.28 16.74
C MET A 1073 -7.51 -17.80 16.06
N THR A 1074 -8.08 -18.89 16.54
CA THR A 1074 -9.19 -19.57 15.86
C THR A 1074 -10.51 -18.80 15.88
N THR A 1075 -10.65 -17.84 16.80
CA THR A 1075 -11.85 -17.02 16.97
C THR A 1075 -11.66 -15.57 16.50
N ALA A 1076 -10.54 -15.26 15.84
CA ALA A 1076 -10.20 -13.91 15.41
C ALA A 1076 -11.14 -13.37 14.33
N LEU A 1077 -11.32 -12.04 14.29
CA LEU A 1077 -12.16 -11.34 13.32
C LEU A 1077 -11.34 -10.90 12.11
N THR A 1078 -11.88 -11.11 10.91
CA THR A 1078 -11.27 -10.68 9.63
C THR A 1078 -12.02 -9.53 8.96
N TYR A 1079 -13.02 -8.96 9.64
CA TYR A 1079 -13.87 -7.87 9.16
C TYR A 1079 -13.87 -6.68 10.11
N ASP A 1080 -14.07 -5.48 9.56
CA ASP A 1080 -14.23 -4.24 10.28
C ASP A 1080 -15.62 -4.07 10.90
N ASN A 1081 -15.80 -3.01 11.68
CA ASN A 1081 -17.07 -2.65 12.31
C ASN A 1081 -18.22 -2.39 11.32
N ASN A 1082 -17.94 -2.28 10.02
CA ASN A 1082 -18.93 -2.13 8.95
C ASN A 1082 -19.16 -3.43 8.17
N GLY A 1083 -18.59 -4.55 8.61
CA GLY A 1083 -18.65 -5.85 7.91
C GLY A 1083 -17.84 -5.88 6.61
N MET A 1084 -16.88 -4.98 6.44
CA MET A 1084 -15.95 -4.98 5.31
C MET A 1084 -14.67 -5.75 5.69
N PRO A 1085 -13.96 -6.40 4.75
CA PRO A 1085 -12.66 -7.02 5.05
C PRO A 1085 -11.70 -6.00 5.68
N ILE A 1086 -10.94 -6.43 6.69
CA ILE A 1086 -9.93 -5.58 7.33
C ILE A 1086 -8.94 -5.10 6.27
N GLN A 1087 -8.59 -3.81 6.33
CA GLN A 1087 -7.57 -3.22 5.47
C GLN A 1087 -6.22 -3.20 6.16
N ALA A 1088 -5.16 -3.26 5.39
CA ALA A 1088 -3.79 -3.00 5.81
C ALA A 1088 -3.39 -1.62 5.30
N ASN A 1089 -3.09 -0.71 6.23
CA ASN A 1089 -2.57 0.60 5.89
C ASN A 1089 -1.09 0.49 5.53
N GLY A 1090 -0.61 1.54 4.86
CA GLY A 1090 0.72 1.66 4.29
C GLY A 1090 0.73 2.87 3.35
N LYS A 1091 1.88 3.17 2.73
CA LYS A 1091 1.92 4.13 1.61
C LYS A 1091 0.91 3.76 0.52
N VAL A 1092 0.74 2.45 0.30
CA VAL A 1092 -0.30 1.87 -0.54
C VAL A 1092 -1.21 0.99 0.33
N PRO A 1093 -2.47 1.41 0.57
CA PRO A 1093 -3.42 0.58 1.32
C PRO A 1093 -3.81 -0.68 0.53
N LYS A 1094 -4.02 -1.81 1.22
CA LYS A 1094 -4.52 -3.06 0.63
C LYS A 1094 -5.58 -3.74 1.51
N ILE A 1095 -6.25 -4.76 0.99
CA ILE A 1095 -6.99 -5.70 1.85
C ILE A 1095 -5.96 -6.48 2.65
N ALA A 1096 -6.15 -6.55 3.97
CA ALA A 1096 -5.20 -7.25 4.83
C ALA A 1096 -5.31 -8.76 4.64
N ASP A 1097 -4.16 -9.40 4.49
CA ASP A 1097 -3.99 -10.84 4.37
C ASP A 1097 -3.37 -11.44 5.65
N PRO A 1098 -3.27 -12.77 5.76
CA PRO A 1098 -2.69 -13.42 6.93
C PRO A 1098 -1.24 -13.03 7.27
N PHE A 1099 -0.43 -12.50 6.35
CA PHE A 1099 0.88 -11.96 6.70
C PHE A 1099 0.82 -10.55 7.30
N ASP A 1100 -0.35 -9.90 7.29
CA ASP A 1100 -0.57 -8.61 7.92
C ASP A 1100 -1.11 -8.73 9.36
N TYR A 1101 -2.07 -9.63 9.58
CA TYR A 1101 -2.75 -9.77 10.88
C TYR A 1101 -2.72 -11.19 11.48
N GLY A 1102 -2.10 -12.16 10.80
CA GLY A 1102 -2.17 -13.57 11.19
C GLY A 1102 -3.55 -14.17 11.00
N ALA A 1103 -4.18 -14.60 12.09
CA ALA A 1103 -5.54 -15.14 12.05
C ALA A 1103 -6.62 -14.05 11.92
N GLY A 1104 -6.33 -12.80 12.32
CA GLY A 1104 -7.27 -11.67 12.33
C GLY A 1104 -7.02 -10.74 13.52
N VAL A 1105 -7.99 -9.87 13.82
CA VAL A 1105 -7.99 -9.07 15.05
C VAL A 1105 -8.62 -9.86 16.19
N VAL A 1106 -7.98 -9.84 17.37
CA VAL A 1106 -8.40 -10.62 18.54
C VAL A 1106 -9.85 -10.37 18.95
N ASN A 1107 -10.56 -11.45 19.30
CA ASN A 1107 -11.91 -11.41 19.86
C ASN A 1107 -11.93 -12.11 21.23
N PRO A 1108 -11.79 -11.37 22.34
CA PRO A 1108 -11.66 -11.96 23.67
C PRO A 1108 -12.87 -12.78 24.09
N ASN A 1109 -14.08 -12.32 23.74
CA ASN A 1109 -15.32 -12.97 24.15
C ASN A 1109 -15.50 -14.34 23.48
N MET A 1110 -15.14 -14.46 22.20
CA MET A 1110 -15.20 -15.73 21.50
C MET A 1110 -14.05 -16.66 21.91
N ALA A 1111 -12.85 -16.11 22.18
CA ALA A 1111 -11.70 -16.91 22.65
C ALA A 1111 -11.92 -17.56 24.03
N ALA A 1112 -12.90 -17.09 24.81
CA ALA A 1112 -13.27 -17.68 26.09
C ALA A 1112 -13.93 -19.05 25.95
N ASP A 1113 -14.57 -19.32 24.81
CA ASP A 1113 -15.17 -20.62 24.47
C ASP A 1113 -14.97 -20.90 22.96
N PRO A 1114 -13.76 -21.35 22.56
CA PRO A 1114 -13.41 -21.53 21.15
C PRO A 1114 -14.01 -22.82 20.55
N GLY A 1115 -14.61 -23.70 21.36
CA GLY A 1115 -15.05 -25.03 20.96
C GLY A 1115 -13.90 -26.02 20.74
N LEU A 1116 -13.00 -25.77 19.78
CA LEU A 1116 -11.83 -26.60 19.51
C LEU A 1116 -10.53 -25.82 19.67
N ILE A 1117 -9.48 -26.49 20.14
CA ILE A 1117 -8.11 -25.96 20.23
C ILE A 1117 -7.11 -26.88 19.54
N TYR A 1118 -6.06 -26.28 18.97
CA TYR A 1118 -4.87 -26.92 18.44
C TYR A 1118 -3.79 -26.86 19.52
N ASP A 1119 -3.67 -27.93 20.29
CA ASP A 1119 -2.70 -28.01 21.38
C ASP A 1119 -1.37 -28.60 20.89
N ILE A 1120 -0.26 -28.23 21.53
CA ILE A 1120 1.09 -28.67 21.18
C ILE A 1120 1.85 -29.00 22.47
N GLU A 1121 2.44 -30.18 22.53
CA GLU A 1121 3.31 -30.57 23.63
C GLU A 1121 4.69 -29.89 23.49
N PRO A 1122 5.31 -29.42 24.60
CA PRO A 1122 6.62 -28.78 24.55
C PRO A 1122 7.70 -29.60 23.82
N SER A 1123 7.65 -30.94 23.93
CA SER A 1123 8.58 -31.83 23.24
C SER A 1123 8.56 -31.68 21.72
N ASP A 1124 7.43 -31.31 21.13
CA ASP A 1124 7.31 -31.15 19.68
C ASP A 1124 7.94 -29.84 19.21
N TYR A 1125 7.90 -28.78 20.02
CA TYR A 1125 8.68 -27.57 19.78
C TYR A 1125 10.20 -27.82 19.87
N PHE A 1126 10.67 -28.62 20.84
CA PHE A 1126 12.09 -28.99 20.93
C PHE A 1126 12.56 -29.83 19.73
N LYS A 1127 11.73 -30.77 19.26
CA LYS A 1127 12.01 -31.52 18.02
C LYS A 1127 12.13 -30.56 16.83
N PHE A 1128 11.20 -29.62 16.69
CA PHE A 1128 11.25 -28.60 15.64
C PHE A 1128 12.54 -27.77 15.70
N PHE A 1129 12.88 -27.23 16.87
CA PHE A 1129 14.07 -26.40 17.09
C PHE A 1129 15.37 -27.13 16.72
N ASN A 1130 15.52 -28.37 17.18
CA ASN A 1130 16.73 -29.18 16.90
C ASN A 1130 16.93 -29.46 15.41
N CYS A 1131 15.86 -29.51 14.61
CA CYS A 1131 15.94 -29.80 13.18
C CYS A 1131 16.14 -28.57 12.28
N MET A 1132 15.93 -27.36 12.81
CA MET A 1132 16.01 -26.10 12.08
C MET A 1132 17.32 -25.30 12.34
N GLY A 1133 18.19 -25.77 13.24
CA GLY A 1133 19.49 -25.12 13.52
C GLY A 1133 19.97 -25.10 14.97
N GLY A 1134 19.40 -25.90 15.88
CA GLY A 1134 19.93 -26.07 17.24
C GLY A 1134 21.22 -26.90 17.33
N LEU A 1135 21.83 -26.99 18.54
CA LEU A 1135 23.05 -27.76 18.87
C LEU A 1135 22.96 -29.30 18.66
N GLY A 1136 21.96 -29.82 17.94
CA GLY A 1136 21.71 -31.25 17.75
C GLY A 1136 22.46 -31.87 16.56
N SER A 1137 22.86 -33.14 16.69
CA SER A 1137 23.49 -33.90 15.58
C SER A 1137 22.51 -34.10 14.42
N ALA A 1138 23.01 -33.95 13.19
CA ALA A 1138 22.25 -34.03 11.93
C ALA A 1138 21.44 -35.33 11.71
N ASP A 1139 21.75 -36.41 12.43
CA ASP A 1139 21.30 -37.78 12.11
C ASP A 1139 19.80 -38.08 12.36
N ASN A 1140 19.07 -37.26 13.14
CA ASN A 1140 17.63 -37.47 13.42
C ASN A 1140 16.69 -36.54 12.62
N CYS A 1141 17.20 -35.70 11.72
CA CYS A 1141 16.41 -34.66 11.05
C CYS A 1141 15.79 -35.07 9.70
N THR A 1142 16.20 -36.22 9.15
CA THR A 1142 15.74 -36.73 7.84
C THR A 1142 14.27 -37.11 7.82
N THR A 1143 13.73 -37.66 8.91
CA THR A 1143 12.30 -37.94 9.12
C THR A 1143 11.50 -36.68 9.51
N VAL A 1144 12.13 -35.71 10.17
CA VAL A 1144 11.48 -34.50 10.69
C VAL A 1144 11.34 -33.37 9.65
N LYS A 1145 12.22 -33.31 8.63
CA LYS A 1145 12.08 -32.35 7.51
C LYS A 1145 10.76 -32.50 6.73
N GLY A 1146 10.20 -33.71 6.64
CA GLY A 1146 8.84 -33.94 6.11
C GLY A 1146 7.71 -33.49 7.05
N SER A 1147 8.01 -33.33 8.35
CA SER A 1147 7.10 -33.07 9.47
C SER A 1147 7.06 -31.59 9.90
N LEU A 1148 7.86 -30.69 9.32
CA LEU A 1148 7.86 -29.27 9.70
C LEU A 1148 6.49 -28.60 9.45
N ALA A 1149 5.78 -29.03 8.40
CA ALA A 1149 4.41 -28.59 8.13
C ALA A 1149 3.38 -29.17 9.12
N ASP A 1150 3.70 -30.28 9.79
CA ASP A 1150 2.83 -31.02 10.70
C ASP A 1150 2.87 -30.53 12.15
N LEU A 1151 3.70 -29.53 12.47
CA LEU A 1151 3.58 -28.85 13.76
C LEU A 1151 2.14 -28.35 13.90
N ASN A 1152 1.49 -28.72 15.00
CA ASN A 1152 0.04 -28.60 15.17
C ASN A 1152 -0.42 -27.16 15.46
N LEU A 1153 0.05 -26.21 14.66
CA LEU A 1153 -0.29 -24.79 14.76
C LEU A 1153 -1.70 -24.54 14.23
N PRO A 1154 -2.41 -23.53 14.77
CA PRO A 1154 -3.70 -23.05 14.27
C PRO A 1154 -3.54 -22.20 12.98
N SER A 1155 -2.64 -22.61 12.09
CA SER A 1155 -2.38 -22.03 10.77
C SER A 1155 -1.61 -23.04 9.90
N ILE A 1156 -1.66 -22.85 8.57
CA ILE A 1156 -0.88 -23.65 7.61
C ILE A 1156 -0.15 -22.69 6.68
N ALA A 1157 1.18 -22.78 6.61
CA ALA A 1157 1.99 -22.07 5.62
C ALA A 1157 2.82 -23.07 4.81
N ILE A 1158 2.71 -23.02 3.48
CA ILE A 1158 3.46 -23.86 2.55
C ILE A 1158 4.26 -22.94 1.63
N PRO A 1159 5.55 -22.68 1.94
CA PRO A 1159 6.37 -21.75 1.18
C PRO A 1159 6.79 -22.31 -0.19
N ASN A 1160 6.83 -23.64 -0.36
CA ASN A 1160 7.41 -24.27 -1.55
C ASN A 1160 6.54 -25.45 -2.04
N LEU A 1161 5.33 -25.18 -2.55
CA LEU A 1161 4.44 -26.19 -3.11
C LEU A 1161 4.83 -26.52 -4.56
N ARG A 1162 5.42 -27.71 -4.80
CA ARG A 1162 5.77 -28.16 -6.16
C ARG A 1162 4.64 -28.88 -6.88
N THR A 1163 4.07 -29.89 -6.23
CA THR A 1163 3.03 -30.76 -6.81
C THR A 1163 1.83 -30.85 -5.88
N PHE A 1164 2.04 -31.43 -4.71
CA PHE A 1164 1.09 -31.43 -3.62
C PHE A 1164 1.84 -31.54 -2.29
N GLN A 1165 1.18 -31.15 -1.21
CA GLN A 1165 1.64 -31.38 0.15
C GLN A 1165 0.44 -31.71 1.03
N ALA A 1166 0.59 -32.74 1.83
CA ALA A 1166 -0.39 -33.12 2.84
C ALA A 1166 0.17 -32.80 4.21
N THR A 1167 -0.67 -32.31 5.11
CA THR A 1167 -0.31 -32.06 6.50
C THR A 1167 -1.42 -32.50 7.44
N THR A 1168 -1.04 -33.00 8.62
CA THR A 1168 -1.97 -33.47 9.64
C THR A 1168 -2.14 -32.42 10.74
N ARG A 1169 -3.36 -32.27 11.25
CA ARG A 1169 -3.67 -31.47 12.43
C ARG A 1169 -4.47 -32.29 13.42
N THR A 1170 -4.32 -31.96 14.69
CA THR A 1170 -5.03 -32.58 15.80
C THR A 1170 -5.73 -31.50 16.59
N VAL A 1171 -7.00 -31.71 16.90
CA VAL A 1171 -7.83 -30.78 17.66
C VAL A 1171 -8.40 -31.45 18.88
N THR A 1172 -8.42 -30.71 19.98
CA THR A 1172 -9.05 -31.09 21.25
C THR A 1172 -10.33 -30.30 21.43
N ASN A 1173 -11.42 -31.00 21.72
CA ASN A 1173 -12.69 -30.38 22.06
C ASN A 1173 -12.69 -29.88 23.51
N VAL A 1174 -12.86 -28.57 23.67
CA VAL A 1174 -12.96 -27.87 24.96
C VAL A 1174 -14.35 -27.28 25.21
N GLY A 1175 -15.26 -27.41 24.24
CA GLY A 1175 -16.66 -27.02 24.36
C GLY A 1175 -17.55 -28.16 24.86
N GLN A 1176 -18.74 -28.30 24.27
CA GLN A 1176 -19.69 -29.35 24.66
C GLN A 1176 -19.16 -30.76 24.35
N ALA A 1177 -19.31 -31.69 25.30
CA ALA A 1177 -18.74 -33.03 25.17
C ALA A 1177 -19.21 -33.79 23.92
N ASN A 1178 -20.50 -33.67 23.55
CA ASN A 1178 -21.06 -34.26 22.36
C ASN A 1178 -21.22 -33.18 21.29
N ALA A 1179 -20.26 -33.10 20.37
CA ALA A 1179 -20.24 -32.08 19.33
C ALA A 1179 -19.86 -32.70 17.97
N ARG A 1180 -20.38 -32.12 16.89
CA ARG A 1180 -20.07 -32.51 15.52
C ARG A 1180 -19.64 -31.28 14.74
N TYR A 1181 -18.42 -31.27 14.25
CA TYR A 1181 -17.88 -30.16 13.46
C TYR A 1181 -17.76 -30.56 12.00
N LYS A 1182 -18.28 -29.72 11.10
CA LYS A 1182 -18.14 -29.86 9.64
C LYS A 1182 -17.08 -28.89 9.12
N ALA A 1183 -16.24 -29.36 8.21
CA ALA A 1183 -15.22 -28.53 7.57
C ALA A 1183 -15.80 -27.69 6.43
N PHE A 1184 -15.34 -26.44 6.33
CA PHE A 1184 -15.56 -25.52 5.22
C PHE A 1184 -14.20 -25.03 4.73
N LEU A 1185 -13.99 -25.10 3.42
CA LEU A 1185 -12.73 -24.77 2.77
C LEU A 1185 -12.90 -23.50 1.94
N TYR A 1186 -12.02 -22.53 2.19
CA TYR A 1186 -11.78 -21.40 1.29
C TYR A 1186 -10.39 -21.60 0.67
N THR A 1187 -10.38 -22.10 -0.56
CA THR A 1187 -9.17 -22.59 -1.21
C THR A 1187 -8.31 -21.42 -1.72
N PRO A 1188 -6.98 -21.40 -1.43
CA PRO A 1188 -6.09 -20.42 -2.03
C PRO A 1188 -6.11 -20.50 -3.56
N ALA A 1189 -5.93 -19.37 -4.23
CA ALA A 1189 -5.90 -19.35 -5.69
C ALA A 1189 -4.68 -20.13 -6.24
N GLY A 1190 -4.89 -20.90 -7.32
CA GLY A 1190 -3.88 -21.75 -7.95
C GLY A 1190 -3.74 -23.17 -7.36
N VAL A 1191 -4.50 -23.53 -6.33
CA VAL A 1191 -4.46 -24.86 -5.69
C VAL A 1191 -5.85 -25.47 -5.51
N GLU A 1192 -5.90 -26.79 -5.37
CA GLU A 1192 -7.02 -27.57 -4.87
C GLU A 1192 -6.75 -27.97 -3.42
N MET A 1193 -7.77 -27.91 -2.56
CA MET A 1193 -7.66 -28.29 -1.16
C MET A 1193 -8.73 -29.30 -0.78
N THR A 1194 -8.34 -30.33 -0.03
CA THR A 1194 -9.24 -31.36 0.51
C THR A 1194 -8.92 -31.63 1.98
N VAL A 1195 -9.91 -32.06 2.73
CA VAL A 1195 -9.81 -32.38 4.16
C VAL A 1195 -10.45 -33.73 4.46
N ASP A 1196 -9.75 -34.56 5.24
CA ASP A 1196 -10.16 -35.93 5.56
C ASP A 1196 -9.91 -36.25 7.04
N PRO A 1197 -10.93 -36.65 7.83
CA PRO A 1197 -12.35 -36.70 7.45
C PRO A 1197 -12.96 -35.29 7.34
N PRO A 1198 -14.04 -35.09 6.55
CA PRO A 1198 -14.72 -33.79 6.42
C PRO A 1198 -15.62 -33.44 7.63
N VAL A 1199 -15.81 -34.38 8.56
CA VAL A 1199 -16.61 -34.21 9.77
C VAL A 1199 -15.88 -34.82 10.97
N LEU A 1200 -15.75 -34.05 12.05
CA LEU A 1200 -15.21 -34.51 13.33
C LEU A 1200 -16.34 -34.73 14.33
N VAL A 1201 -16.36 -35.89 14.97
CA VAL A 1201 -17.37 -36.27 15.97
C VAL A 1201 -16.68 -36.45 17.32
N PHE A 1202 -17.13 -35.71 18.32
CA PHE A 1202 -16.62 -35.75 19.69
C PHE A 1202 -17.64 -36.35 20.65
N SER A 1203 -17.13 -36.97 21.71
CA SER A 1203 -17.91 -37.52 22.83
C SER A 1203 -17.12 -37.31 24.13
N LYS A 1204 -17.71 -37.68 25.27
CA LYS A 1204 -17.00 -37.64 26.57
C LYS A 1204 -15.73 -38.49 26.55
N GLU A 1205 -15.75 -39.61 25.86
CA GLU A 1205 -14.65 -40.58 25.75
C GLU A 1205 -13.66 -40.20 24.62
N LYS A 1206 -14.13 -39.49 23.58
CA LYS A 1206 -13.33 -39.09 22.43
C LYS A 1206 -13.25 -37.56 22.31
N LYS A 1207 -12.32 -36.96 23.06
CA LYS A 1207 -12.08 -35.50 23.07
C LYS A 1207 -11.07 -35.00 22.06
N VAL A 1208 -10.20 -35.88 21.54
CA VAL A 1208 -9.13 -35.54 20.60
C VAL A 1208 -9.40 -36.23 19.27
N GLN A 1209 -9.25 -35.50 18.17
CA GLN A 1209 -9.44 -36.00 16.81
C GLN A 1209 -8.38 -35.40 15.89
N SER A 1210 -7.89 -36.18 14.93
CA SER A 1210 -6.96 -35.74 13.91
C SER A 1210 -7.61 -35.72 12.54
N PHE A 1211 -7.13 -34.83 11.67
CA PHE A 1211 -7.55 -34.72 10.28
C PHE A 1211 -6.35 -34.37 9.40
N LYS A 1212 -6.44 -34.72 8.13
CA LYS A 1212 -5.43 -34.45 7.12
C LYS A 1212 -5.94 -33.41 6.12
N VAL A 1213 -5.14 -32.39 5.86
CA VAL A 1213 -5.37 -31.39 4.82
C VAL A 1213 -4.42 -31.69 3.67
N THR A 1214 -4.93 -31.84 2.46
CA THR A 1214 -4.11 -32.04 1.25
C THR A 1214 -4.29 -30.85 0.32
N ILE A 1215 -3.18 -30.21 -0.04
CA ILE A 1215 -3.12 -29.04 -0.93
C ILE A 1215 -2.35 -29.45 -2.18
N LYS A 1216 -2.94 -29.26 -3.36
CA LYS A 1216 -2.40 -29.69 -4.65
C LYS A 1216 -2.38 -28.53 -5.65
N ALA A 1217 -1.28 -28.31 -6.35
CA ALA A 1217 -1.20 -27.30 -7.39
C ALA A 1217 -2.08 -27.68 -8.59
N THR A 1218 -2.82 -26.72 -9.15
CA THR A 1218 -3.70 -26.93 -10.32
C THR A 1218 -2.97 -26.67 -11.64
N GLY A 1219 -3.05 -27.57 -12.63
CA GLY A 1219 -2.62 -27.32 -14.02
C GLY A 1219 -1.12 -27.07 -14.24
N ARG A 1220 -0.73 -26.54 -15.43
CA ARG A 1220 0.67 -26.20 -15.78
C ARG A 1220 1.23 -25.34 -14.64
N PRO A 1221 2.18 -25.84 -13.82
CA PRO A 1221 2.73 -25.07 -12.72
C PRO A 1221 3.37 -23.81 -13.29
N ILE A 1222 3.05 -22.64 -12.74
CA ILE A 1222 3.73 -21.37 -13.04
C ILE A 1222 4.22 -20.79 -11.70
N GLN A 1223 5.42 -20.23 -11.64
CA GLN A 1223 6.05 -19.69 -10.43
C GLN A 1223 5.20 -18.55 -9.90
N GLY A 1224 4.68 -18.66 -8.67
CA GLY A 1224 3.69 -17.73 -8.12
C GLY A 1224 4.12 -17.07 -6.81
N ASP A 1225 3.43 -15.98 -6.45
CA ASP A 1225 3.46 -15.36 -5.12
C ASP A 1225 2.64 -16.18 -4.10
N TYR A 1226 2.63 -15.80 -2.82
CA TYR A 1226 1.74 -16.45 -1.86
C TYR A 1226 0.27 -16.15 -2.20
N SER A 1227 -0.55 -17.19 -2.20
CA SER A 1227 -2.01 -17.11 -2.19
C SER A 1227 -2.55 -17.55 -0.84
N PHE A 1228 -3.71 -16.99 -0.47
CA PHE A 1228 -4.28 -17.15 0.87
C PHE A 1228 -5.65 -17.81 0.85
N GLY A 1229 -5.89 -18.64 1.86
CA GLY A 1229 -7.10 -19.41 2.07
C GLY A 1229 -7.46 -19.52 3.55
N SER A 1230 -8.47 -20.35 3.85
CA SER A 1230 -8.74 -20.77 5.23
C SER A 1230 -9.47 -22.12 5.30
N LEU A 1231 -9.30 -22.80 6.43
CA LEU A 1231 -10.11 -23.95 6.84
C LEU A 1231 -10.94 -23.54 8.06
N VAL A 1232 -12.23 -23.88 8.07
CA VAL A 1232 -13.13 -23.57 9.19
C VAL A 1232 -13.86 -24.83 9.64
N TRP A 1233 -13.84 -25.09 10.94
CA TRP A 1233 -14.70 -26.09 11.58
C TRP A 1233 -15.91 -25.41 12.23
N HIS A 1234 -17.10 -25.85 11.87
CA HIS A 1234 -18.35 -25.30 12.39
C HIS A 1234 -19.27 -26.38 12.95
N ASP A 1235 -19.86 -26.13 14.11
CA ASP A 1235 -20.69 -27.09 14.85
C ASP A 1235 -22.20 -26.97 14.58
N GLY A 1236 -22.63 -26.03 13.73
CA GLY A 1236 -24.04 -25.70 13.52
C GLY A 1236 -24.59 -24.69 14.53
N GLY A 1237 -23.78 -24.26 15.51
CA GLY A 1237 -24.12 -23.32 16.55
C GLY A 1237 -23.26 -22.06 16.49
N ILE A 1238 -22.65 -21.71 17.63
CA ILE A 1238 -21.88 -20.46 17.76
C ILE A 1238 -20.38 -20.63 17.47
N HIS A 1239 -19.87 -21.87 17.37
CA HIS A 1239 -18.44 -22.10 17.22
C HIS A 1239 -18.03 -22.08 15.75
N TRP A 1240 -17.07 -21.21 15.44
CA TRP A 1240 -16.43 -21.07 14.13
C TRP A 1240 -14.92 -21.11 14.33
N VAL A 1241 -14.33 -22.30 14.21
CA VAL A 1241 -12.90 -22.52 14.49
C VAL A 1241 -12.13 -22.38 13.18
N ARG A 1242 -11.64 -21.16 12.90
CA ARG A 1242 -10.99 -20.81 11.63
C ARG A 1242 -9.46 -20.85 11.75
N ILE A 1243 -8.77 -21.46 10.79
CA ILE A 1243 -7.31 -21.33 10.63
C ILE A 1243 -6.97 -20.71 9.27
N PRO A 1244 -6.05 -19.73 9.20
CA PRO A 1244 -5.57 -19.17 7.93
C PRO A 1244 -4.62 -20.14 7.23
N ILE A 1245 -4.60 -20.06 5.90
CA ILE A 1245 -3.74 -20.87 5.03
C ILE A 1245 -2.99 -19.94 4.08
N ALA A 1246 -1.67 -20.11 3.94
CA ALA A 1246 -0.83 -19.39 3.00
C ALA A 1246 -0.02 -20.40 2.16
N VAL A 1247 -0.03 -20.27 0.84
CA VAL A 1247 0.61 -21.26 -0.06
C VAL A 1247 1.31 -20.54 -1.20
N ARG A 1248 2.53 -20.97 -1.54
CA ARG A 1248 3.28 -20.47 -2.70
C ARG A 1248 3.68 -21.63 -3.60
N ILE A 1249 3.34 -21.55 -4.89
CA ILE A 1249 3.65 -22.57 -5.90
C ILE A 1249 5.05 -22.33 -6.46
N VAL A 1250 5.88 -23.37 -6.52
CA VAL A 1250 7.28 -23.31 -6.99
C VAL A 1250 7.54 -24.39 -8.06
N ILE A 1251 7.92 -24.00 -9.28
CA ILE A 1251 8.20 -24.97 -10.38
C ILE A 1251 9.68 -25.37 -10.42
N GLU A 1252 10.56 -24.38 -10.49
CA GLU A 1252 12.02 -24.51 -10.52
C GLU A 1252 12.56 -23.80 -9.26
N GLU A 1253 13.76 -24.11 -8.77
CA GLU A 1253 14.40 -23.33 -7.69
C GLU A 1253 14.81 -21.92 -8.15
N ILE A 1254 14.16 -21.41 -9.19
CA ILE A 1254 14.31 -20.06 -9.68
C ILE A 1254 13.38 -19.18 -8.84
N TYR A 1255 14.00 -18.37 -8.00
CA TYR A 1255 13.44 -17.16 -7.39
C TYR A 1255 12.16 -17.34 -6.56
N SER A 1256 12.27 -17.15 -5.25
CA SER A 1256 11.13 -16.60 -4.49
C SER A 1256 11.12 -15.09 -4.66
N LYS A 1257 10.00 -14.52 -5.10
CA LYS A 1257 9.69 -13.07 -5.03
C LYS A 1257 9.70 -12.48 -3.60
N ILE A 1258 10.31 -13.18 -2.64
CA ILE A 1258 10.26 -12.93 -1.18
C ILE A 1258 11.56 -13.50 -0.58
N SER A 1259 12.74 -13.19 -1.15
CA SER A 1259 14.05 -13.52 -0.56
C SER A 1259 14.99 -12.35 -0.62
#